data_AF-A0A9Y1BN42-F1
#
_entry.id   AF-A0A9Y1BN42-F1
#
_cell.length_a   1.000
_cell.length_b   1.000
_cell.length_c   1.000
_cell.angle_alpha   90.00
_cell.angle_beta   90.00
_cell.angle_gamma   90.00
#
_symmetry.space_group_name_H-M   'P 1'
#
loop_
_entity.id
_entity.type
_entity.pdbx_description
1 polymer ?
#
loop_
_entity_poly.entity_id
_entity_poly.type
_entity_poly.pdbx_seq_one_letter_code
_entity_poly.pdbx_strand_id
1 'polypeptide(L)'
;MVIQEESKDIIEDSPFNRLVLAEMERERLYSTFALVDEFNEIASSWLEFSDFCAKSLFNLTNLSFLLYERYLDEFNRDKQQIEINFERKSFIIKRIENLQQFQMEAAILMILYADIVNTGIFESKPAENFCYLNIEGYKVLEKISSTYFDSTHPRASSIEDIMVKLFTISQKVQIVKILNDSPIKKAKEPSFIQEQLELERLLASFEFDFIAKLIEELGKRWWWYDPIAIHFSYERAMKHLEKSLSLLEHSEENVLQIKEEIKNKISTIDKIWRNKALIDHFYRITLEAAKKDNFVASIEYLNLILGLIDEIIEYFQNNNEHLESEEQFYEEIEERKNDLKVFHIVVRLALSVAEIINKQTSIDKALLEKKLTEIEKICKDSSLFSNINYFSEIIYVYQGFVQTARIGILKKQKTEKILNNAIAQFEYYIVKLENSLTKIANDFYKKVHKGTLKSTDFKNYLKKIEELKYISFFLPNLEQKLNLTREIESMECYIKSIAALKQSQSQELSEIEKLIYYSKAHYFSNKALDLSQSKEKAIIPDNWLEEQFLKTFTEGREVELKLFELSRQFLFLNKVIDEIAYCFDISEKKKEKIENYETVLQFHFRKFELFEIINKQIEENCLESLKYREISNDIVIVDKNVNWQIIEAKKILASSADKLIKALKKCALGYAADRSKDNYKAAVLFNEGYKLVQEACNILDPLTTYDKQFADLAKTTYEFNLFLKELERLELEKKKIKEFPLEKVLSLVKKIIFFS
;
A
#
# COMPACT_ATOMS: atom_id res chain seq x y z
N MET A 1 16.06 9.45 20.20
CA MET A 1 15.34 8.79 19.09
C MET A 1 15.49 7.27 19.26
N VAL A 2 14.55 6.63 19.95
CA VAL A 2 14.50 5.16 20.07
C VAL A 2 13.72 4.68 18.86
N ILE A 3 14.44 4.46 17.77
CA ILE A 3 13.96 3.58 16.70
C ILE A 3 14.02 2.17 17.31
N GLN A 4 12.86 1.57 17.62
CA GLN A 4 12.77 0.27 18.29
C GLN A 4 13.34 -0.84 17.41
N GLU A 5 13.80 -1.93 18.05
CA GLU A 5 14.32 -3.14 17.38
C GLU A 5 13.35 -3.70 16.32
N GLU A 6 12.05 -3.46 16.45
CA GLU A 6 10.99 -3.88 15.51
C GLU A 6 11.01 -3.18 14.15
N SER A 7 11.69 -2.03 14.02
CA SER A 7 11.89 -1.37 12.72
C SER A 7 12.97 -2.04 11.86
N LYS A 8 13.79 -2.92 12.47
CA LYS A 8 14.89 -3.63 11.80
C LYS A 8 14.37 -4.73 10.89
N ASP A 9 13.46 -5.55 11.39
CA ASP A 9 12.88 -6.71 10.69
C ASP A 9 12.11 -6.33 9.42
N ILE A 10 11.94 -5.03 9.15
CA ILE A 10 11.04 -4.57 8.10
C ILE A 10 11.66 -3.61 7.07
N ILE A 11 12.70 -2.86 7.42
CA ILE A 11 13.50 -2.13 6.41
C ILE A 11 14.48 -3.11 5.72
N GLU A 12 14.67 -4.32 6.28
CA GLU A 12 15.39 -5.40 5.61
C GLU A 12 14.70 -5.89 4.31
N ASP A 13 13.38 -5.78 4.22
CA ASP A 13 12.65 -6.06 2.98
C ASP A 13 12.45 -4.77 2.17
N SER A 14 12.65 -4.83 0.86
CA SER A 14 12.39 -3.71 -0.06
C SER A 14 10.95 -3.18 0.11
N PRO A 15 10.77 -1.90 0.53
CA PRO A 15 9.46 -1.27 0.60
C PRO A 15 8.67 -1.30 -0.71
N PHE A 16 9.34 -1.19 -1.86
CA PHE A 16 8.75 -1.36 -3.18
C PHE A 16 8.12 -2.75 -3.33
N ASN A 17 8.88 -3.82 -3.07
CA ASN A 17 8.38 -5.19 -3.17
C ASN A 17 7.26 -5.47 -2.15
N ARG A 18 7.36 -4.91 -0.95
CA ARG A 18 6.33 -5.07 0.07
C ARG A 18 5.00 -4.42 -0.32
N LEU A 19 5.04 -3.26 -0.99
CA LEU A 19 3.85 -2.61 -1.54
C LEU A 19 3.24 -3.41 -2.70
N VAL A 20 4.07 -4.03 -3.55
CA VAL A 20 3.61 -4.97 -4.58
C VAL A 20 2.93 -6.17 -3.94
N LEU A 21 3.54 -6.75 -2.89
CA LEU A 21 2.97 -7.86 -2.13
C LEU A 21 1.63 -7.50 -1.49
N ALA A 22 1.47 -6.27 -1.00
CA ALA A 22 0.19 -5.82 -0.44
C ALA A 22 -0.97 -5.87 -1.45
N GLU A 23 -0.72 -5.48 -2.70
CA GLU A 23 -1.75 -5.60 -3.75
C GLU A 23 -2.02 -7.07 -4.13
N MET A 24 -0.99 -7.94 -4.11
CA MET A 24 -1.14 -9.37 -4.34
C MET A 24 -1.97 -10.06 -3.24
N GLU A 25 -1.66 -9.79 -1.97
CA GLU A 25 -2.40 -10.36 -0.83
C GLU A 25 -3.84 -9.87 -0.81
N ARG A 26 -4.08 -8.60 -1.17
CA ARG A 26 -5.44 -8.07 -1.33
C ARG A 26 -6.22 -8.81 -2.41
N GLU A 27 -5.64 -9.07 -3.58
CA GLU A 27 -6.31 -9.86 -4.61
C GLU A 27 -6.59 -11.28 -4.15
N ARG A 28 -5.58 -11.92 -3.54
CA ARG A 28 -5.68 -13.28 -3.01
C ARG A 28 -6.81 -13.40 -1.99
N LEU A 29 -6.98 -12.40 -1.13
CA LEU A 29 -8.04 -12.34 -0.12
C LEU A 29 -9.44 -12.49 -0.76
N TYR A 30 -9.78 -11.60 -1.71
CA TYR A 30 -11.09 -11.64 -2.38
C TYR A 30 -11.26 -12.87 -3.28
N SER A 31 -10.19 -13.32 -3.92
CA SER A 31 -10.19 -14.57 -4.68
C SER A 31 -10.51 -15.77 -3.77
N THR A 32 -10.02 -15.78 -2.53
CA THR A 32 -10.30 -16.85 -1.58
C THR A 32 -11.76 -16.81 -1.12
N PHE A 33 -12.31 -15.62 -0.84
CA PHE A 33 -13.72 -15.47 -0.45
C PHE A 33 -14.73 -15.91 -1.50
N ALA A 34 -14.35 -15.89 -2.77
CA ALA A 34 -15.18 -16.45 -3.86
C ALA A 34 -15.42 -17.98 -3.74
N LEU A 35 -14.69 -18.66 -2.84
CA LEU A 35 -14.75 -20.11 -2.61
C LEU A 35 -15.14 -20.48 -1.18
N VAL A 36 -15.36 -19.49 -0.31
CA VAL A 36 -15.62 -19.65 1.12
C VAL A 36 -16.99 -19.07 1.43
N ASP A 37 -17.86 -19.87 2.03
CA ASP A 37 -19.23 -19.47 2.35
C ASP A 37 -19.41 -19.12 3.85
N GLU A 38 -18.36 -19.32 4.67
CA GLU A 38 -18.44 -19.09 6.12
C GLU A 38 -17.87 -17.72 6.54
N PHE A 39 -18.71 -16.86 7.13
CA PHE A 39 -18.33 -15.54 7.65
C PHE A 39 -17.14 -15.59 8.64
N ASN A 40 -16.98 -16.68 9.40
CA ASN A 40 -15.87 -16.84 10.33
C ASN A 40 -14.51 -16.99 9.63
N GLU A 41 -14.48 -17.70 8.50
CA GLU A 41 -13.27 -17.87 7.69
C GLU A 41 -12.92 -16.57 6.96
N ILE A 42 -13.94 -15.85 6.46
CA ILE A 42 -13.79 -14.50 5.90
C ILE A 42 -13.19 -13.56 6.95
N ALA A 43 -13.75 -13.55 8.16
CA ALA A 43 -13.25 -12.73 9.26
C ALA A 43 -11.80 -13.08 9.61
N SER A 44 -11.46 -14.36 9.77
CA SER A 44 -10.10 -14.80 10.11
C SER A 44 -9.07 -14.33 9.07
N SER A 45 -9.38 -14.50 7.79
CA SER A 45 -8.50 -14.05 6.69
C SER A 45 -8.32 -12.53 6.68
N TRP A 46 -9.37 -11.78 7.03
CA TRP A 46 -9.29 -10.33 7.17
C TRP A 46 -8.44 -9.88 8.36
N LEU A 47 -8.45 -10.61 9.48
CA LEU A 47 -7.60 -10.30 10.62
C LEU A 47 -6.13 -10.46 10.24
N GLU A 48 -5.78 -11.54 9.54
CA GLU A 48 -4.42 -11.75 9.01
C GLU A 48 -4.01 -10.64 8.02
N PHE A 49 -4.89 -10.29 7.08
CA PHE A 49 -4.64 -9.23 6.12
C PHE A 49 -4.50 -7.86 6.78
N SER A 50 -5.31 -7.57 7.81
CA SER A 50 -5.25 -6.30 8.55
C SER A 50 -3.96 -6.17 9.34
N ASP A 51 -3.47 -7.25 9.97
CA ASP A 51 -2.15 -7.26 10.62
C ASP A 51 -1.02 -7.00 9.60
N PHE A 52 -1.09 -7.63 8.42
CA PHE A 52 -0.14 -7.36 7.34
C PHE A 52 -0.18 -5.87 6.89
N CYS A 53 -1.37 -5.29 6.77
CA CYS A 53 -1.56 -3.89 6.40
C CYS A 53 -1.00 -2.94 7.45
N ALA A 54 -1.32 -3.15 8.73
CA ALA A 54 -0.81 -2.36 9.84
C ALA A 54 0.73 -2.39 9.87
N LYS A 55 1.33 -3.59 9.75
CA LYS A 55 2.78 -3.74 9.66
C LYS A 55 3.37 -3.01 8.47
N SER A 56 2.71 -3.06 7.30
CA SER A 56 3.19 -2.39 6.09
C SER A 56 3.14 -0.86 6.20
N LEU A 57 2.07 -0.32 6.75
CA LEU A 57 1.88 1.12 7.00
C LEU A 57 2.86 1.66 8.05
N PHE A 58 3.20 0.88 9.07
CA PHE A 58 4.22 1.23 10.05
C PHE A 58 5.57 1.55 9.38
N ASN A 59 5.95 0.79 8.36
CA ASN A 59 7.25 0.98 7.69
C ASN A 59 7.25 2.22 6.82
N LEU A 60 6.18 2.43 6.05
CA LEU A 60 6.02 3.64 5.27
C LEU A 60 6.03 4.87 6.18
N THR A 61 5.43 4.77 7.36
CA THR A 61 5.44 5.83 8.37
C THR A 61 6.86 6.07 8.90
N ASN A 62 7.63 5.03 9.21
CA ASN A 62 9.02 5.14 9.66
C ASN A 62 9.95 5.74 8.59
N LEU A 63 9.82 5.32 7.34
CA LEU A 63 10.56 5.89 6.21
C LEU A 63 10.16 7.35 5.98
N SER A 64 8.87 7.67 6.10
CA SER A 64 8.37 9.04 6.02
C SER A 64 8.95 9.92 7.10
N PHE A 65 9.08 9.37 8.31
CA PHE A 65 9.67 10.07 9.42
C PHE A 65 11.16 10.41 9.16
N LEU A 66 11.95 9.46 8.64
CA LEU A 66 13.34 9.73 8.27
C LEU A 66 13.48 10.80 7.19
N LEU A 67 12.61 10.78 6.18
CA LEU A 67 12.58 11.82 5.15
C LEU A 67 12.15 13.18 5.71
N TYR A 68 11.13 13.21 6.55
CA TYR A 68 10.66 14.43 7.21
C TYR A 68 11.79 15.09 7.99
N GLU A 69 12.48 14.31 8.82
CA GLU A 69 13.62 14.78 9.60
C GLU A 69 14.77 15.23 8.70
N ARG A 70 15.03 14.57 7.57
CA ARG A 70 16.05 15.00 6.59
C ARG A 70 15.74 16.37 6.00
N TYR A 71 14.48 16.64 5.63
CA TYR A 71 14.07 17.93 5.08
C TYR A 71 14.04 19.02 6.15
N LEU A 72 13.61 18.68 7.37
CA LEU A 72 13.64 19.59 8.51
C LEU A 72 15.08 19.96 8.91
N ASP A 73 16.01 19.01 8.89
CA ASP A 73 17.44 19.25 9.12
C ASP A 73 18.01 20.21 8.07
N GLU A 74 17.65 20.04 6.80
CA GLU A 74 18.02 20.99 5.73
C GLU A 74 17.47 22.38 5.98
N PHE A 75 16.18 22.46 6.32
CA PHE A 75 15.50 23.72 6.62
C PHE A 75 16.19 24.48 7.76
N ASN A 76 16.60 23.76 8.81
CA ASN A 76 17.20 24.36 10.00
C ASN A 76 18.68 24.71 9.82
N ARG A 77 19.50 23.84 9.20
CA ARG A 77 20.95 24.06 9.03
C ARG A 77 21.27 25.15 8.00
N ASP A 78 20.50 25.22 6.91
CA ASP A 78 20.72 26.18 5.80
C ASP A 78 19.79 27.41 5.89
N LYS A 79 19.22 27.70 7.07
CA LYS A 79 18.15 28.70 7.27
C LYS A 79 18.40 30.03 6.56
N GLN A 80 19.61 30.59 6.66
CA GLN A 80 19.98 31.84 6.00
C GLN A 80 19.97 31.75 4.46
N GLN A 81 20.44 30.64 3.88
CA GLN A 81 20.44 30.45 2.43
C GLN A 81 19.04 30.12 1.90
N ILE A 82 18.26 29.36 2.66
CA ILE A 82 16.89 29.01 2.33
C ILE A 82 15.97 30.24 2.41
N GLU A 83 16.15 31.11 3.40
CA GLU A 83 15.39 32.36 3.50
C GLU A 83 15.64 33.30 2.31
N ILE A 84 16.83 33.26 1.69
CA ILE A 84 17.16 34.04 0.50
C ILE A 84 16.62 33.41 -0.78
N ASN A 85 16.56 32.07 -0.87
CA ASN A 85 16.08 31.35 -2.05
C ASN A 85 14.62 30.91 -1.90
N PHE A 86 13.70 31.73 -2.41
CA PHE A 86 12.26 31.48 -2.32
C PHE A 86 11.82 30.14 -2.95
N GLU A 87 12.42 29.74 -4.08
CA GLU A 87 12.08 28.47 -4.74
C GLU A 87 12.49 27.27 -3.88
N ARG A 88 13.71 27.28 -3.33
CA ARG A 88 14.20 26.22 -2.43
C ARG A 88 13.38 26.17 -1.14
N LYS A 89 13.03 27.33 -0.58
CA LYS A 89 12.15 27.42 0.60
C LYS A 89 10.78 26.82 0.35
N SER A 90 10.12 27.23 -0.73
CA SER A 90 8.81 26.72 -1.13
C SER A 90 8.86 25.20 -1.36
N PHE A 91 9.90 24.71 -2.03
CA PHE A 91 10.09 23.28 -2.27
C PHE A 91 10.22 22.48 -0.96
N ILE A 92 11.10 22.90 -0.04
CA ILE A 92 11.32 22.19 1.23
C ILE A 92 10.07 22.24 2.11
N ILE A 93 9.42 23.40 2.22
CA ILE A 93 8.17 23.55 2.99
C ILE A 93 7.10 22.60 2.46
N LYS A 94 6.85 22.60 1.14
CA LYS A 94 5.86 21.69 0.53
C LYS A 94 6.18 20.22 0.78
N ARG A 95 7.46 19.83 0.76
CA ARG A 95 7.88 18.45 1.09
C ARG A 95 7.57 18.09 2.54
N ILE A 96 7.86 18.99 3.48
CA ILE A 96 7.57 18.82 4.91
C ILE A 96 6.06 18.69 5.14
N GLU A 97 5.27 19.57 4.52
CA GLU A 97 3.80 19.57 4.62
C GLU A 97 3.19 18.26 4.09
N ASN A 98 3.61 17.83 2.89
CA ASN A 98 3.12 16.58 2.29
C ASN A 98 3.49 15.35 3.15
N LEU A 99 4.70 15.33 3.73
CA LEU A 99 5.13 14.23 4.59
C LEU A 99 4.36 14.21 5.92
N GLN A 100 4.06 15.36 6.53
CA GLN A 100 3.18 15.44 7.71
C GLN A 100 1.79 14.90 7.41
N GLN A 101 1.21 15.32 6.27
CA GLN A 101 -0.08 14.82 5.83
C GLN A 101 -0.07 13.31 5.63
N PHE A 102 0.92 12.79 4.89
CA PHE A 102 1.05 11.35 4.67
C PHE A 102 1.22 10.56 5.98
N GLN A 103 2.05 11.04 6.92
CA GLN A 103 2.26 10.36 8.21
C GLN A 103 0.99 10.28 9.05
N MET A 104 0.20 11.36 9.09
CA MET A 104 -1.09 11.36 9.78
C MET A 104 -2.03 10.32 9.17
N GLU A 105 -2.16 10.29 7.85
CA GLU A 105 -3.04 9.38 7.13
C GLU A 105 -2.63 7.92 7.31
N ALA A 106 -1.33 7.64 7.18
CA ALA A 106 -0.78 6.31 7.38
C ALA A 106 -0.95 5.84 8.83
N ALA A 107 -0.75 6.73 9.81
CA ALA A 107 -0.97 6.41 11.22
C ALA A 107 -2.44 6.08 11.53
N ILE A 108 -3.38 6.81 10.93
CA ILE A 108 -4.82 6.55 11.08
C ILE A 108 -5.20 5.18 10.50
N LEU A 109 -4.77 4.89 9.27
CA LEU A 109 -5.00 3.57 8.67
C LEU A 109 -4.36 2.47 9.50
N MET A 110 -3.16 2.69 10.04
CA MET A 110 -2.46 1.73 10.88
C MET A 110 -3.23 1.44 12.17
N ILE A 111 -3.75 2.46 12.86
CA ILE A 111 -4.61 2.31 14.04
C ILE A 111 -5.84 1.50 13.68
N LEU A 112 -6.51 1.85 12.58
CA LEU A 112 -7.74 1.19 12.15
C LEU A 112 -7.53 -0.30 11.87
N TYR A 113 -6.52 -0.66 11.08
CA TYR A 113 -6.20 -2.05 10.79
C TYR A 113 -5.74 -2.83 12.02
N ALA A 114 -4.94 -2.21 12.90
CA ALA A 114 -4.54 -2.85 14.16
C ALA A 114 -5.74 -3.07 15.09
N ASP A 115 -6.69 -2.13 15.13
CA ASP A 115 -7.89 -2.27 15.94
C ASP A 115 -8.85 -3.34 15.38
N ILE A 116 -8.96 -3.49 14.05
CA ILE A 116 -9.65 -4.63 13.43
C ILE A 116 -9.11 -5.96 13.99
N VAL A 117 -7.78 -6.12 14.06
CA VAL A 117 -7.12 -7.31 14.63
C VAL A 117 -7.49 -7.48 16.11
N ASN A 118 -7.46 -6.38 16.87
CA ASN A 118 -7.64 -6.38 18.32
C ASN A 118 -9.09 -6.54 18.77
N THR A 119 -10.07 -6.24 17.93
CA THR A 119 -11.50 -6.33 18.30
C THR A 119 -12.28 -7.38 17.53
N GLY A 120 -11.80 -7.80 16.36
CA GLY A 120 -12.58 -8.61 15.43
C GLY A 120 -13.47 -7.76 14.52
N ILE A 121 -13.98 -8.38 13.46
CA ILE A 121 -14.97 -7.84 12.50
C ILE A 121 -16.12 -8.83 12.30
N PHE A 122 -17.29 -8.37 11.84
CA PHE A 122 -18.46 -9.25 11.60
C PHE A 122 -18.84 -10.09 12.83
N GLU A 123 -18.78 -9.50 14.02
CA GLU A 123 -19.02 -10.19 15.30
C GLU A 123 -18.05 -11.36 15.62
N SER A 124 -16.98 -11.51 14.83
CA SER A 124 -15.91 -12.46 15.13
C SER A 124 -15.14 -12.06 16.39
N LYS A 125 -14.44 -13.02 16.96
CA LYS A 125 -13.53 -12.77 18.08
C LYS A 125 -12.26 -12.06 17.57
N PRO A 126 -11.60 -11.27 18.43
CA PRO A 126 -10.24 -10.78 18.17
C PRO A 126 -9.28 -11.89 17.76
N ALA A 127 -8.20 -11.52 17.08
CA ALA A 127 -7.08 -12.42 16.86
C ALA A 127 -6.44 -12.87 18.19
N GLU A 128 -5.76 -14.02 18.17
CA GLU A 128 -5.10 -14.55 19.38
C GLU A 128 -4.00 -13.62 19.91
N ASN A 129 -3.32 -12.91 19.01
CA ASN A 129 -2.23 -11.99 19.35
C ASN A 129 -2.70 -10.54 19.21
N PHE A 130 -2.43 -9.74 20.25
CA PHE A 130 -2.68 -8.31 20.24
C PHE A 130 -1.74 -7.60 19.26
N CYS A 131 -2.30 -6.83 18.33
CA CYS A 131 -1.56 -5.98 17.42
C CYS A 131 -1.19 -4.67 18.11
N TYR A 132 0.06 -4.56 18.55
CA TYR A 132 0.58 -3.39 19.26
C TYR A 132 0.75 -2.14 18.39
N LEU A 133 0.61 -2.27 17.06
CA LEU A 133 0.79 -1.17 16.12
C LEU A 133 -0.26 -0.06 16.26
N ASN A 134 -1.39 -0.33 16.94
CA ASN A 134 -2.32 0.74 17.31
C ASN A 134 -1.66 1.75 18.27
N ILE A 135 -0.86 1.29 19.24
CA ILE A 135 -0.12 2.14 20.18
C ILE A 135 0.91 2.97 19.41
N GLU A 136 1.65 2.37 18.47
CA GLU A 136 2.62 3.10 17.65
C GLU A 136 1.94 4.16 16.78
N GLY A 137 0.74 3.88 16.26
CA GLY A 137 -0.03 4.86 15.48
C GLY A 137 -0.44 6.07 16.29
N TYR A 138 -0.93 5.85 17.52
CA TYR A 138 -1.23 6.96 18.42
C TYR A 138 0.02 7.77 18.77
N LYS A 139 1.17 7.14 19.00
CA LYS A 139 2.45 7.85 19.22
C LYS A 139 2.85 8.73 18.04
N VAL A 140 2.62 8.26 16.82
CA VAL A 140 2.87 9.06 15.60
C VAL A 140 1.95 10.28 15.56
N LEU A 141 0.65 10.10 15.81
CA LEU A 141 -0.31 11.21 15.84
C LEU A 141 -0.01 12.22 16.95
N GLU A 142 0.35 11.77 18.15
CA GLU A 142 0.77 12.63 19.27
C GLU A 142 2.02 13.43 18.90
N LYS A 143 3.00 12.80 18.25
CA LYS A 143 4.22 13.48 17.80
C LYS A 143 3.91 14.55 16.76
N ILE A 144 3.11 14.24 15.74
CA ILE A 144 2.68 15.22 14.74
C ILE A 144 1.98 16.38 15.44
N SER A 145 1.00 16.09 16.30
CA SER A 145 0.27 17.10 17.06
C SER A 145 1.19 18.02 17.87
N SER A 146 2.18 17.45 18.57
CA SER A 146 3.13 18.23 19.38
C SER A 146 3.98 19.20 18.54
N THR A 147 4.35 18.81 17.32
CA THR A 147 5.13 19.64 16.39
C THR A 147 4.26 20.61 15.58
N TYR A 148 3.00 20.24 15.31
CA TYR A 148 2.09 21.00 14.47
C TYR A 148 1.76 22.36 15.08
N PHE A 149 1.66 22.47 16.41
CA PHE A 149 1.36 23.72 17.08
C PHE A 149 2.61 24.59 17.41
N ASP A 150 3.82 24.14 17.04
CA ASP A 150 5.05 24.93 17.15
C ASP A 150 5.16 25.93 15.99
N SER A 151 5.30 27.22 16.27
CA SER A 151 5.32 28.29 15.24
C SER A 151 6.63 28.37 14.47
N THR A 152 7.65 27.63 14.91
CA THR A 152 8.97 27.56 14.26
C THR A 152 9.04 26.49 13.18
N HIS A 153 8.02 25.61 13.09
CA HIS A 153 7.93 24.53 12.11
C HIS A 153 6.97 24.88 10.97
N PRO A 154 7.27 24.47 9.72
CA PRO A 154 6.28 24.46 8.64
C PRO A 154 5.10 23.55 9.00
N ARG A 155 3.89 23.95 8.60
CA ARG A 155 2.63 23.28 8.95
C ARG A 155 1.76 23.08 7.72
N ALA A 156 1.35 21.84 7.49
CA ALA A 156 0.38 21.54 6.44
C ALA A 156 -1.01 22.08 6.80
N SER A 157 -1.47 23.11 6.10
CA SER A 157 -2.84 23.62 6.28
C SER A 157 -3.92 22.58 5.97
N SER A 158 -3.62 21.60 5.12
CA SER A 158 -4.54 20.53 4.73
C SER A 158 -4.95 19.60 5.87
N ILE A 159 -4.20 19.58 6.99
CA ILE A 159 -4.48 18.69 8.14
C ILE A 159 -4.95 19.45 9.39
N GLU A 160 -5.13 20.77 9.31
CA GLU A 160 -5.42 21.61 10.49
C GLU A 160 -6.67 21.15 11.24
N ASP A 161 -7.79 20.98 10.52
CA ASP A 161 -9.06 20.57 11.12
C ASP A 161 -8.95 19.22 11.84
N ILE A 162 -8.14 18.32 11.31
CA ILE A 162 -7.92 16.98 11.86
C ILE A 162 -7.07 17.07 13.12
N MET A 163 -6.00 17.85 13.07
CA MET A 163 -5.13 18.09 14.22
C MET A 163 -5.89 18.76 15.36
N VAL A 164 -6.77 19.72 15.06
CA VAL A 164 -7.63 20.37 16.06
C VAL A 164 -8.61 19.38 16.68
N LYS A 165 -9.26 18.51 15.88
CA LYS A 165 -10.15 17.46 16.38
C LYS A 165 -9.42 16.45 17.27
N LEU A 166 -8.27 15.94 16.83
CA LEU A 166 -7.44 15.01 17.61
C LEU A 166 -6.96 15.64 18.91
N PHE A 167 -6.54 16.91 18.88
CA PHE A 167 -6.16 17.65 20.07
C PHE A 167 -7.33 17.81 21.05
N THR A 168 -8.51 18.16 20.55
CA THR A 168 -9.74 18.27 21.36
C THR A 168 -10.10 16.93 22.01
N ILE A 169 -10.05 15.83 21.25
CA ILE A 169 -10.27 14.47 21.78
C ILE A 169 -9.25 14.16 22.88
N SER A 170 -7.96 14.41 22.62
CA SER A 170 -6.88 14.17 23.59
C SER A 170 -7.09 14.96 24.90
N GLN A 171 -7.46 16.25 24.80
CA GLN A 171 -7.80 17.06 25.97
C GLN A 171 -8.99 16.49 26.75
N LYS A 172 -10.07 16.08 26.07
CA LYS A 172 -11.24 15.47 26.71
C LYS A 172 -10.92 14.14 27.37
N VAL A 173 -10.10 13.29 26.74
CA VAL A 173 -9.60 12.04 27.35
C VAL A 173 -8.83 12.33 28.64
N GLN A 174 -7.96 13.34 28.65
CA GLN A 174 -7.21 13.73 29.85
C GLN A 174 -8.12 14.25 30.95
N ILE A 175 -9.10 15.11 30.63
CA ILE A 175 -10.09 15.61 31.58
C ILE A 175 -10.87 14.45 32.21
N VAL A 176 -11.42 13.55 31.39
CA VAL A 176 -12.15 12.37 31.87
C VAL A 176 -11.26 11.49 32.75
N LYS A 177 -9.97 11.31 32.41
CA LYS A 177 -9.02 10.55 33.23
C LYS A 177 -8.76 11.20 34.59
N ILE A 178 -8.51 12.50 34.65
CA ILE A 178 -8.34 13.25 35.91
C ILE A 178 -9.62 13.15 36.75
N LEU A 179 -10.77 13.31 36.10
CA LEU A 179 -12.10 13.12 36.68
C LEU A 179 -12.45 11.65 36.93
N ASN A 180 -11.62 10.67 36.56
CA ASN A 180 -11.71 9.27 36.98
C ASN A 180 -10.75 8.90 38.15
N ASP A 181 -9.59 9.57 38.26
CA ASP A 181 -8.54 9.25 39.27
C ASP A 181 -8.61 10.00 40.63
N SER A 182 -9.07 11.26 40.68
CA SER A 182 -9.53 11.96 41.92
C SER A 182 -10.37 11.10 42.92
N PRO A 183 -10.20 11.32 44.25
CA PRO A 183 -10.78 10.50 45.31
C PRO A 183 -12.27 10.79 45.65
N ILE A 184 -12.91 11.78 45.01
CA ILE A 184 -14.32 12.13 45.25
C ILE A 184 -15.21 11.20 44.42
N LYS A 185 -15.76 10.12 45.00
CA LYS A 185 -16.56 9.04 44.36
C LYS A 185 -17.31 9.45 43.08
N LYS A 186 -16.90 8.86 41.95
CA LYS A 186 -16.92 9.48 40.61
C LYS A 186 -17.98 9.02 39.63
N ALA A 187 -18.73 7.97 39.92
CA ALA A 187 -19.63 7.41 38.91
C ALA A 187 -20.99 8.13 38.77
N LYS A 188 -21.28 9.16 39.58
CA LYS A 188 -22.62 9.79 39.63
C LYS A 188 -22.63 11.32 39.65
N GLU A 189 -21.48 11.99 39.50
CA GLU A 189 -21.49 13.45 39.38
C GLU A 189 -21.95 13.85 37.96
N PRO A 190 -22.98 14.71 37.83
CA PRO A 190 -23.49 15.14 36.52
C PRO A 190 -22.41 15.73 35.61
N SER A 191 -21.42 16.41 36.16
CA SER A 191 -20.27 16.97 35.44
C SER A 191 -19.37 15.89 34.84
N PHE A 192 -19.11 14.78 35.55
CA PHE A 192 -18.32 13.68 35.01
C PHE A 192 -19.06 12.93 33.89
N ILE A 193 -20.36 12.68 34.09
CA ILE A 193 -21.21 12.03 33.09
C ILE A 193 -21.28 12.91 31.82
N GLN A 194 -21.39 14.23 31.98
CA GLN A 194 -21.39 15.18 30.87
C GLN A 194 -20.07 15.16 30.10
N GLU A 195 -18.92 15.18 30.78
CA GLU A 195 -17.61 15.12 30.14
C GLU A 195 -17.38 13.78 29.40
N GLN A 196 -17.84 12.66 29.98
CA GLN A 196 -17.83 11.37 29.28
C GLN A 196 -18.75 11.37 28.07
N LEU A 197 -19.96 11.91 28.19
CA LEU A 197 -20.91 12.02 27.09
C LEU A 197 -20.33 12.83 25.92
N GLU A 198 -19.73 13.99 26.22
CA GLU A 198 -19.10 14.84 25.20
C GLU A 198 -17.94 14.12 24.52
N LEU A 199 -17.10 13.40 25.27
CA LEU A 199 -16.02 12.59 24.71
C LEU A 199 -16.54 11.50 23.76
N GLU A 200 -17.52 10.71 24.18
CA GLU A 200 -18.08 9.63 23.36
C GLU A 200 -18.75 10.18 22.09
N ARG A 201 -19.46 11.31 22.16
CA ARG A 201 -20.02 11.98 20.98
C ARG A 201 -18.93 12.50 20.03
N LEU A 202 -17.84 13.05 20.56
CA LEU A 202 -16.70 13.51 19.75
C LEU A 202 -16.01 12.34 19.04
N LEU A 203 -15.80 11.22 19.75
CA LEU A 203 -15.24 10.00 19.16
C LEU A 203 -16.17 9.47 18.06
N ALA A 204 -17.46 9.37 18.31
CA ALA A 204 -18.44 8.95 17.30
C ALA A 204 -18.41 9.83 16.04
N SER A 205 -18.37 11.16 16.21
CA SER A 205 -18.26 12.09 15.08
C SER A 205 -16.93 11.96 14.35
N PHE A 206 -15.82 11.72 15.07
CA PHE A 206 -14.52 11.51 14.44
C PHE A 206 -14.49 10.25 13.58
N GLU A 207 -15.00 9.13 14.09
CA GLU A 207 -15.09 7.86 13.34
C GLU A 207 -16.01 7.98 12.11
N PHE A 208 -17.19 8.58 12.29
CA PHE A 208 -18.20 8.68 11.22
C PHE A 208 -17.89 9.79 10.20
N ASP A 209 -17.71 11.02 10.66
CA ASP A 209 -17.62 12.20 9.80
C ASP A 209 -16.24 12.36 9.16
N PHE A 210 -15.22 11.72 9.72
CA PHE A 210 -13.84 11.88 9.28
C PHE A 210 -13.15 10.59 8.88
N ILE A 211 -13.02 9.58 9.76
CA ILE A 211 -12.25 8.36 9.45
C ILE A 211 -12.83 7.62 8.24
N ALA A 212 -14.15 7.40 8.21
CA ALA A 212 -14.81 6.76 7.08
C ALA A 212 -14.54 7.50 5.75
N LYS A 213 -14.73 8.83 5.72
CA LYS A 213 -14.48 9.66 4.53
C LYS A 213 -13.01 9.68 4.13
N LEU A 214 -12.11 9.72 5.10
CA LEU A 214 -10.68 9.66 4.85
C LEU A 214 -10.31 8.37 4.11
N ILE A 215 -10.81 7.21 4.55
CA ILE A 215 -10.53 5.93 3.88
C ILE A 215 -11.04 5.96 2.43
N GLU A 216 -12.22 6.52 2.17
CA GLU A 216 -12.75 6.68 0.81
C GLU A 216 -11.84 7.57 -0.07
N GLU A 217 -11.35 8.69 0.48
CA GLU A 217 -10.45 9.61 -0.20
C GLU A 217 -9.07 8.99 -0.45
N LEU A 218 -8.52 8.29 0.55
CA LEU A 218 -7.25 7.57 0.44
C LEU A 218 -7.32 6.49 -0.63
N GLY A 219 -8.46 5.81 -0.77
CA GLY A 219 -8.71 4.84 -1.84
C GLY A 219 -8.71 5.45 -3.25
N LYS A 220 -8.96 6.76 -3.39
CA LYS A 220 -8.86 7.50 -4.66
C LYS A 220 -7.47 8.08 -4.91
N ARG A 221 -6.68 8.25 -3.85
CA ARG A 221 -5.33 8.81 -3.90
C ARG A 221 -4.28 7.71 -3.88
N TRP A 222 -3.73 7.36 -2.72
CA TRP A 222 -2.55 6.50 -2.64
C TRP A 222 -2.81 5.11 -2.04
N TRP A 223 -3.88 4.90 -1.26
CA TRP A 223 -4.23 3.57 -0.74
C TRP A 223 -5.26 2.85 -1.64
N TRP A 224 -5.90 1.80 -1.17
CA TRP A 224 -7.04 1.20 -1.86
C TRP A 224 -8.35 1.56 -1.16
N TYR A 225 -9.44 1.53 -1.94
CA TYR A 225 -10.79 1.59 -1.39
C TYR A 225 -11.08 0.29 -0.62
N ASP A 226 -11.33 0.43 0.68
CA ASP A 226 -11.51 -0.69 1.62
C ASP A 226 -12.88 -0.60 2.32
N PRO A 227 -13.92 -1.25 1.75
CA PRO A 227 -15.25 -1.20 2.32
C PRO A 227 -15.35 -1.79 3.73
N ILE A 228 -14.46 -2.74 4.10
CA ILE A 228 -14.50 -3.36 5.43
C ILE A 228 -13.92 -2.43 6.48
N ALA A 229 -12.83 -1.75 6.16
CA ALA A 229 -12.29 -0.71 7.03
C ALA A 229 -13.31 0.44 7.25
N ILE A 230 -14.02 0.85 6.20
CA ILE A 230 -15.10 1.85 6.27
C ILE A 230 -16.26 1.34 7.14
N HIS A 231 -16.72 0.11 6.91
CA HIS A 231 -17.76 -0.54 7.70
C HIS A 231 -17.39 -0.60 9.19
N PHE A 232 -16.16 -1.01 9.50
CA PHE A 232 -15.65 -1.06 10.87
C PHE A 232 -15.60 0.32 11.55
N SER A 233 -15.26 1.37 10.81
CA SER A 233 -15.35 2.76 11.29
C SER A 233 -16.77 3.14 11.72
N TYR A 234 -17.78 2.72 10.95
CA TYR A 234 -19.19 2.93 11.30
C TYR A 234 -19.61 2.13 12.54
N GLU A 235 -19.16 0.89 12.68
CA GLU A 235 -19.42 0.10 13.90
C GLU A 235 -18.81 0.76 15.15
N ARG A 236 -17.59 1.30 15.05
CA ARG A 236 -16.97 2.06 16.14
C ARG A 236 -17.77 3.31 16.49
N ALA A 237 -18.19 4.07 15.49
CA ALA A 237 -19.03 5.25 15.69
C ALA A 237 -20.32 4.90 16.45
N MET A 238 -21.00 3.81 16.05
CA MET A 238 -22.19 3.31 16.73
C MET A 238 -21.91 2.92 18.17
N LYS A 239 -20.85 2.17 18.46
CA LYS A 239 -20.48 1.79 19.84
C LYS A 239 -20.30 3.00 20.76
N HIS A 240 -19.69 4.07 20.26
CA HIS A 240 -19.56 5.33 21.00
C HIS A 240 -20.90 6.03 21.22
N LEU A 241 -21.80 6.02 20.25
CA LEU A 241 -23.17 6.56 20.38
C LEU A 241 -24.04 5.73 21.34
N GLU A 242 -23.94 4.40 21.29
CA GLU A 242 -24.62 3.50 22.23
C GLU A 242 -24.15 3.72 23.67
N LYS A 243 -22.84 3.90 23.85
CA LYS A 243 -22.27 4.29 25.15
C LYS A 243 -22.78 5.65 25.58
N SER A 244 -22.88 6.62 24.67
CA SER A 244 -23.49 7.93 24.94
C SER A 244 -24.95 7.79 25.42
N LEU A 245 -25.76 6.92 24.79
CA LEU A 245 -27.13 6.64 25.25
C LEU A 245 -27.16 6.04 26.66
N SER A 246 -26.27 5.09 26.96
CA SER A 246 -26.20 4.46 28.29
C SER A 246 -25.85 5.47 29.40
N LEU A 247 -24.98 6.45 29.10
CA LEU A 247 -24.64 7.54 30.02
C LEU A 247 -25.84 8.47 30.27
N LEU A 248 -26.62 8.75 29.22
CA LEU A 248 -27.81 9.60 29.29
C LEU A 248 -28.96 9.01 30.10
N GLU A 249 -29.07 7.67 30.19
CA GLU A 249 -30.04 6.99 31.05
C GLU A 249 -29.85 7.29 32.55
N HIS A 250 -28.70 7.84 32.92
CA HIS A 250 -28.33 8.19 34.30
C HIS A 250 -28.44 9.71 34.60
N SER A 251 -28.99 10.52 33.68
CA SER A 251 -29.11 11.99 33.83
C SER A 251 -30.56 12.47 34.00
N GLU A 252 -30.81 13.37 34.96
CA GLU A 252 -32.18 13.70 35.44
C GLU A 252 -32.91 14.86 34.72
N GLU A 253 -32.30 15.65 33.82
CA GLU A 253 -32.99 16.81 33.19
C GLU A 253 -32.68 17.03 31.69
N ASN A 254 -33.74 17.29 30.90
CA ASN A 254 -33.74 17.82 29.52
C ASN A 254 -32.92 17.07 28.44
N VAL A 255 -32.86 15.75 28.54
CA VAL A 255 -32.05 14.89 27.67
C VAL A 255 -32.82 14.27 26.49
N LEU A 256 -34.16 14.42 26.44
CA LEU A 256 -35.02 13.78 25.42
C LEU A 256 -34.59 14.11 23.98
N GLN A 257 -34.34 15.39 23.68
CA GLN A 257 -33.93 15.83 22.35
C GLN A 257 -32.57 15.26 21.93
N ILE A 258 -31.57 15.28 22.84
CA ILE A 258 -30.24 14.72 22.58
C ILE A 258 -30.32 13.19 22.42
N LYS A 259 -31.17 12.54 23.22
CA LYS A 259 -31.41 11.08 23.14
C LYS A 259 -32.04 10.71 21.80
N GLU A 260 -33.01 11.48 21.32
CA GLU A 260 -33.61 11.30 20.00
C GLU A 260 -32.61 11.57 18.87
N GLU A 261 -31.81 12.64 18.95
CA GLU A 261 -30.73 12.94 18.00
C GLU A 261 -29.74 11.77 17.89
N ILE A 262 -29.27 11.24 19.02
CA ILE A 262 -28.33 10.11 19.04
C ILE A 262 -28.98 8.84 18.47
N LYS A 263 -30.24 8.54 18.82
CA LYS A 263 -30.96 7.39 18.28
C LYS A 263 -31.15 7.48 16.77
N ASN A 264 -31.52 8.66 16.26
CA ASN A 264 -31.65 8.90 14.83
C ASN A 264 -30.30 8.72 14.14
N LYS A 265 -29.22 9.26 14.70
CA LYS A 265 -27.86 9.09 14.15
C LYS A 265 -27.42 7.62 14.14
N ILE A 266 -27.66 6.85 15.20
CA ILE A 266 -27.38 5.40 15.22
C ILE A 266 -28.17 4.70 14.11
N SER A 267 -29.46 5.00 13.99
CA SER A 267 -30.34 4.39 12.98
C SER A 267 -29.87 4.68 11.56
N THR A 268 -29.53 5.94 11.26
CA THR A 268 -28.97 6.36 9.97
C THR A 268 -27.65 5.65 9.67
N ILE A 269 -26.74 5.55 10.65
CA ILE A 269 -25.47 4.85 10.46
C ILE A 269 -25.69 3.36 10.19
N ASP A 270 -26.53 2.70 10.99
CA ASP A 270 -26.82 1.26 10.87
C ASP A 270 -27.50 0.92 9.55
N LYS A 271 -28.55 1.68 9.19
CA LYS A 271 -29.42 1.33 8.06
C LYS A 271 -28.92 1.81 6.72
N ILE A 272 -28.14 2.90 6.67
CA ILE A 272 -27.65 3.48 5.42
C ILE A 272 -26.17 3.18 5.23
N TRP A 273 -25.33 3.76 6.08
CA TRP A 273 -23.89 3.86 5.81
C TRP A 273 -23.16 2.53 6.00
N ARG A 274 -23.51 1.79 7.05
CA ARG A 274 -23.02 0.42 7.29
C ARG A 274 -23.44 -0.52 6.15
N ASN A 275 -24.71 -0.47 5.75
CA ASN A 275 -25.24 -1.28 4.65
C ASN A 275 -24.59 -0.94 3.30
N LYS A 276 -24.33 0.34 3.01
CA LYS A 276 -23.58 0.78 1.81
C LYS A 276 -22.20 0.13 1.73
N ALA A 277 -21.44 0.14 2.83
CA ALA A 277 -20.10 -0.45 2.86
C ALA A 277 -20.14 -1.97 2.63
N LEU A 278 -21.13 -2.67 3.17
CA LEU A 278 -21.35 -4.10 2.93
C LEU A 278 -21.77 -4.39 1.48
N ILE A 279 -22.63 -3.55 0.88
CA ILE A 279 -23.01 -3.66 -0.53
C ILE A 279 -21.76 -3.62 -1.43
N ASP A 280 -20.86 -2.67 -1.20
CA ASP A 280 -19.62 -2.57 -1.99
C ASP A 280 -18.69 -3.77 -1.77
N HIS A 281 -18.62 -4.29 -0.55
CA HIS A 281 -17.85 -5.49 -0.23
C HIS A 281 -18.38 -6.73 -0.96
N PHE A 282 -19.67 -7.05 -0.77
CA PHE A 282 -20.27 -8.25 -1.36
C PHE A 282 -20.36 -8.15 -2.88
N TYR A 283 -20.52 -6.95 -3.43
CA TYR A 283 -20.49 -6.75 -4.89
C TYR A 283 -19.14 -7.20 -5.47
N ARG A 284 -18.03 -6.89 -4.80
CA ARG A 284 -16.71 -7.35 -5.22
C ARG A 284 -16.55 -8.86 -5.12
N ILE A 285 -17.01 -9.49 -4.03
CA ILE A 285 -16.94 -10.96 -3.88
C ILE A 285 -17.78 -11.65 -4.95
N THR A 286 -18.96 -11.10 -5.24
CA THR A 286 -19.87 -11.63 -6.27
C THR A 286 -19.19 -11.72 -7.63
N LEU A 287 -18.43 -10.68 -7.99
CA LEU A 287 -17.69 -10.64 -9.25
C LEU A 287 -16.55 -11.66 -9.29
N GLU A 288 -15.82 -11.84 -8.19
CA GLU A 288 -14.78 -12.86 -8.08
C GLU A 288 -15.36 -14.29 -8.12
N ALA A 289 -16.55 -14.51 -7.53
CA ALA A 289 -17.28 -15.77 -7.63
C ALA A 289 -17.71 -16.06 -9.07
N ALA A 290 -18.29 -15.06 -9.76
CA ALA A 290 -18.68 -15.19 -11.16
C ALA A 290 -17.47 -15.46 -12.09
N LYS A 291 -16.33 -14.81 -11.83
CA LYS A 291 -15.06 -15.06 -12.56
C LYS A 291 -14.61 -16.52 -12.47
N LYS A 292 -14.83 -17.17 -11.33
CA LYS A 292 -14.46 -18.57 -11.08
C LYS A 292 -15.54 -19.59 -11.47
N ASP A 293 -16.58 -19.16 -12.18
CA ASP A 293 -17.76 -19.97 -12.52
C ASP A 293 -18.54 -20.48 -11.28
N ASN A 294 -18.32 -19.91 -10.09
CA ASN A 294 -19.09 -20.20 -8.89
C ASN A 294 -20.37 -19.35 -8.86
N PHE A 295 -21.28 -19.65 -9.79
CA PHE A 295 -22.53 -18.90 -9.94
C PHE A 295 -23.49 -19.07 -8.77
N VAL A 296 -23.37 -20.14 -7.97
CA VAL A 296 -24.17 -20.36 -6.76
C VAL A 296 -23.81 -19.31 -5.70
N ALA A 297 -22.53 -19.23 -5.32
CA ALA A 297 -22.06 -18.22 -4.38
C ALA A 297 -22.33 -16.80 -4.90
N SER A 298 -22.14 -16.55 -6.20
CA SER A 298 -22.48 -15.26 -6.82
C SER A 298 -23.95 -14.88 -6.64
N ILE A 299 -24.89 -15.84 -6.76
CA ILE A 299 -26.32 -15.58 -6.50
C ILE A 299 -26.56 -15.30 -5.03
N GLU A 300 -25.95 -16.05 -4.11
CA GLU A 300 -26.11 -15.87 -2.67
C GLU A 300 -25.65 -14.47 -2.23
N TYR A 301 -24.46 -14.04 -2.66
CA TYR A 301 -23.98 -12.68 -2.37
C TYR A 301 -24.85 -11.59 -3.02
N LEU A 302 -25.42 -11.82 -4.20
CA LEU A 302 -26.37 -10.87 -4.79
C LEU A 302 -27.68 -10.75 -4.02
N ASN A 303 -28.18 -11.86 -3.48
CA ASN A 303 -29.37 -11.82 -2.64
C ASN A 303 -29.10 -11.02 -1.35
N LEU A 304 -27.90 -11.17 -0.75
CA LEU A 304 -27.49 -10.34 0.38
C LEU A 304 -27.46 -8.86 0.00
N ILE A 305 -26.84 -8.50 -1.13
CA ILE A 305 -26.78 -7.12 -1.62
C ILE A 305 -28.18 -6.54 -1.84
N LEU A 306 -29.06 -7.26 -2.52
CA LEU A 306 -30.42 -6.80 -2.81
C LEU A 306 -31.23 -6.62 -1.52
N GLY A 307 -31.07 -7.51 -0.54
CA GLY A 307 -31.67 -7.36 0.79
C GLY A 307 -31.20 -6.10 1.52
N LEU A 308 -29.89 -5.82 1.51
CA LEU A 308 -29.33 -4.59 2.09
C LEU A 308 -29.84 -3.32 1.39
N ILE A 309 -30.01 -3.37 0.07
CA ILE A 309 -30.59 -2.25 -0.70
C ILE A 309 -32.06 -2.04 -0.34
N ASP A 310 -32.83 -3.13 -0.19
CA ASP A 310 -34.24 -3.06 0.22
C ASP A 310 -34.37 -2.39 1.60
N GLU A 311 -33.50 -2.75 2.56
CA GLU A 311 -33.46 -2.11 3.88
C GLU A 311 -33.15 -0.61 3.81
N ILE A 312 -32.19 -0.20 2.97
CA ILE A 312 -31.86 1.22 2.77
C ILE A 312 -33.08 1.97 2.23
N ILE A 313 -33.71 1.44 1.17
CA ILE A 313 -34.87 2.07 0.53
C ILE A 313 -36.05 2.17 1.50
N GLU A 314 -36.34 1.11 2.25
CA GLU A 314 -37.40 1.11 3.26
C GLU A 314 -37.14 2.17 4.33
N TYR A 315 -35.89 2.33 4.77
CA TYR A 315 -35.52 3.36 5.72
C TYR A 315 -35.77 4.78 5.20
N PHE A 316 -35.42 5.03 3.93
CA PHE A 316 -35.69 6.32 3.28
C PHE A 316 -37.18 6.60 3.12
N GLN A 317 -37.99 5.59 2.78
CA GLN A 317 -39.44 5.73 2.59
C GLN A 317 -40.20 5.97 3.90
N ASN A 318 -39.69 5.45 5.02
CA ASN A 318 -40.33 5.55 6.33
C ASN A 318 -39.94 6.79 7.14
N ASN A 319 -38.89 7.53 6.71
CA ASN A 319 -38.43 8.75 7.36
C ASN A 319 -38.57 9.93 6.38
N ASN A 320 -39.08 11.07 6.83
CA ASN A 320 -39.34 12.24 5.97
C ASN A 320 -38.30 13.38 6.13
N GLU A 321 -37.33 13.23 7.03
CA GLU A 321 -36.28 14.22 7.28
C GLU A 321 -34.94 13.65 6.85
N HIS A 322 -34.53 13.97 5.62
CA HIS A 322 -33.23 13.60 5.07
C HIS A 322 -32.45 14.84 4.66
N LEU A 323 -31.13 14.77 4.70
CA LEU A 323 -30.26 15.77 4.10
C LEU A 323 -30.26 15.63 2.57
N GLU A 324 -30.02 16.71 1.84
CA GLU A 324 -29.94 16.70 0.36
C GLU A 324 -28.92 15.68 -0.18
N SER A 325 -27.81 15.47 0.54
CA SER A 325 -26.83 14.44 0.20
C SER A 325 -27.35 13.01 0.35
N GLU A 326 -28.31 12.78 1.23
CA GLU A 326 -28.93 11.48 1.46
C GLU A 326 -30.02 11.19 0.40
N GLU A 327 -30.73 12.22 -0.06
CA GLU A 327 -31.66 12.10 -1.21
C GLU A 327 -30.92 11.74 -2.51
N GLN A 328 -29.78 12.36 -2.79
CA GLN A 328 -28.95 11.99 -3.94
C GLN A 328 -28.47 10.54 -3.84
N PHE A 329 -28.07 10.09 -2.65
CA PHE A 329 -27.68 8.70 -2.44
C PHE A 329 -28.86 7.73 -2.62
N TYR A 330 -30.07 8.11 -2.21
CA TYR A 330 -31.27 7.32 -2.46
C TYR A 330 -31.50 7.10 -3.96
N GLU A 331 -31.41 8.15 -4.78
CA GLU A 331 -31.54 8.04 -6.24
C GLU A 331 -30.47 7.11 -6.84
N GLU A 332 -29.21 7.24 -6.41
CA GLU A 332 -28.11 6.38 -6.84
C GLU A 332 -28.34 4.91 -6.48
N ILE A 333 -28.84 4.63 -5.27
CA ILE A 333 -29.13 3.27 -4.81
C ILE A 333 -30.33 2.66 -5.54
N GLU A 334 -31.36 3.45 -5.82
CA GLU A 334 -32.52 2.99 -6.57
C GLU A 334 -32.16 2.63 -8.02
N GLU A 335 -31.31 3.42 -8.67
CA GLU A 335 -30.76 3.08 -10.00
C GLU A 335 -29.92 1.80 -9.93
N ARG A 336 -28.98 1.72 -8.97
CA ARG A 336 -28.09 0.56 -8.79
C ARG A 336 -28.85 -0.74 -8.53
N LYS A 337 -30.00 -0.68 -7.85
CA LYS A 337 -30.89 -1.83 -7.61
C LYS A 337 -31.33 -2.50 -8.91
N ASN A 338 -31.70 -1.71 -9.92
CA ASN A 338 -32.17 -2.24 -11.20
C ASN A 338 -31.05 -2.96 -11.94
N ASP A 339 -29.85 -2.38 -11.97
CA ASP A 339 -28.67 -3.02 -12.57
C ASP A 339 -28.32 -4.33 -11.85
N LEU A 340 -28.37 -4.35 -10.53
CA LEU A 340 -28.11 -5.56 -9.74
C LEU A 340 -29.17 -6.66 -9.92
N LYS A 341 -30.44 -6.29 -10.16
CA LYS A 341 -31.49 -7.26 -10.53
C LYS A 341 -31.22 -7.88 -11.88
N VAL A 342 -30.86 -7.08 -12.88
CA VAL A 342 -30.50 -7.59 -14.22
C VAL A 342 -29.29 -8.52 -14.11
N PHE A 343 -28.29 -8.11 -13.34
CA PHE A 343 -27.11 -8.92 -13.07
C PHE A 343 -27.46 -10.25 -12.39
N HIS A 344 -28.30 -10.25 -11.36
CA HIS A 344 -28.82 -11.46 -10.72
C HIS A 344 -29.54 -12.40 -11.71
N ILE A 345 -30.34 -11.86 -12.63
CA ILE A 345 -31.00 -12.66 -13.68
C ILE A 345 -29.96 -13.31 -14.61
N VAL A 346 -28.92 -12.58 -15.00
CA VAL A 346 -27.87 -13.08 -15.90
C VAL A 346 -27.03 -14.16 -15.22
N VAL A 347 -26.74 -14.04 -13.94
CA VAL A 347 -26.04 -15.09 -13.16
C VAL A 347 -26.90 -16.38 -13.12
N ARG A 348 -28.22 -16.26 -12.94
CA ARG A 348 -29.14 -17.41 -12.98
C ARG A 348 -29.19 -18.08 -14.35
N LEU A 349 -29.11 -17.30 -15.44
CA LEU A 349 -28.98 -17.84 -16.80
C LEU A 349 -27.68 -18.61 -16.95
N ALA A 350 -26.57 -18.03 -16.51
CA ALA A 350 -25.23 -18.65 -16.55
C ALA A 350 -25.20 -19.97 -15.77
N LEU A 351 -25.73 -20.01 -14.54
CA LEU A 351 -25.86 -21.22 -13.75
C LEU A 351 -26.67 -22.30 -14.50
N SER A 352 -27.83 -21.92 -15.02
CA SER A 352 -28.74 -22.86 -15.71
C SER A 352 -28.10 -23.48 -16.96
N VAL A 353 -27.34 -22.70 -17.73
CA VAL A 353 -26.61 -23.20 -18.90
C VAL A 353 -25.37 -24.01 -18.49
N ALA A 354 -24.65 -23.60 -17.46
CA ALA A 354 -23.51 -24.36 -16.93
C ALA A 354 -23.94 -25.77 -16.49
N GLU A 355 -25.11 -25.90 -15.84
CA GLU A 355 -25.67 -27.22 -15.48
C GLU A 355 -25.98 -28.11 -16.69
N ILE A 356 -26.42 -27.51 -17.82
CA ILE A 356 -26.68 -28.25 -19.06
C ILE A 356 -25.36 -28.71 -19.68
N ILE A 357 -24.38 -27.81 -19.80
CA ILE A 357 -23.09 -28.10 -20.42
C ILE A 357 -22.32 -29.15 -19.62
N ASN A 358 -22.29 -29.03 -18.29
CA ASN A 358 -21.62 -30.00 -17.42
C ASN A 358 -22.25 -31.40 -17.46
N LYS A 359 -23.51 -31.53 -17.91
CA LYS A 359 -24.22 -32.81 -18.09
C LYS A 359 -24.32 -33.23 -19.56
N GLN A 360 -23.58 -32.60 -20.48
CA GLN A 360 -23.71 -32.78 -21.94
C GLN A 360 -23.66 -34.23 -22.41
N THR A 361 -22.88 -35.09 -21.73
CA THR A 361 -22.71 -36.51 -22.09
C THR A 361 -23.81 -37.44 -21.55
N SER A 362 -24.60 -36.99 -20.57
CA SER A 362 -25.55 -37.82 -19.84
C SER A 362 -26.95 -37.22 -19.69
N ILE A 363 -27.19 -36.01 -20.20
CA ILE A 363 -28.48 -35.33 -20.07
C ILE A 363 -29.53 -35.95 -21.00
N ASP A 364 -30.62 -36.43 -20.40
CA ASP A 364 -31.78 -36.90 -21.16
C ASP A 364 -32.50 -35.73 -21.84
N LYS A 365 -33.08 -35.97 -23.02
CA LYS A 365 -33.82 -34.98 -23.81
C LYS A 365 -34.98 -34.37 -23.06
N ALA A 366 -35.69 -35.13 -22.22
CA ALA A 366 -36.79 -34.60 -21.41
C ALA A 366 -36.29 -33.60 -20.37
N LEU A 367 -35.17 -33.90 -19.72
CA LEU A 367 -34.54 -33.01 -18.75
C LEU A 367 -33.94 -31.76 -19.44
N LEU A 368 -33.34 -31.93 -20.62
CA LEU A 368 -32.87 -30.82 -21.44
C LEU A 368 -34.02 -29.88 -21.82
N GLU A 369 -35.14 -30.39 -22.34
CA GLU A 369 -36.30 -29.56 -22.71
C GLU A 369 -36.88 -28.80 -21.50
N LYS A 370 -36.90 -29.44 -20.32
CA LYS A 370 -37.31 -28.78 -19.07
C LYS A 370 -36.38 -27.60 -18.75
N LYS A 371 -35.06 -27.81 -18.78
CA LYS A 371 -34.06 -26.76 -18.51
C LYS A 371 -34.08 -25.65 -19.55
N LEU A 372 -34.27 -25.96 -20.83
CA LEU A 372 -34.44 -24.97 -21.90
C LEU A 372 -35.69 -24.10 -21.68
N THR A 373 -36.78 -24.70 -21.18
CA THR A 373 -38.00 -23.96 -20.85
C THR A 373 -37.81 -23.06 -19.63
N GLU A 374 -37.03 -23.48 -18.63
CA GLU A 374 -36.63 -22.64 -17.50
C GLU A 374 -35.82 -21.43 -17.98
N ILE A 375 -34.79 -21.64 -18.80
CA ILE A 375 -33.97 -20.57 -19.38
C ILE A 375 -34.83 -19.61 -20.21
N GLU A 376 -35.71 -20.11 -21.07
CA GLU A 376 -36.58 -19.28 -21.91
C GLU A 376 -37.51 -18.39 -21.08
N LYS A 377 -38.07 -18.92 -19.98
CA LYS A 377 -38.90 -18.14 -19.06
C LYS A 377 -38.10 -16.99 -18.44
N ILE A 378 -36.87 -17.26 -18.01
CA ILE A 378 -35.97 -16.24 -17.45
C ILE A 378 -35.66 -15.18 -18.51
N CYS A 379 -35.35 -15.57 -19.75
CA CYS A 379 -35.08 -14.63 -20.84
C CYS A 379 -36.29 -13.79 -21.30
N LYS A 380 -37.51 -14.14 -20.89
CA LYS A 380 -38.75 -13.39 -21.21
C LYS A 380 -39.20 -12.47 -20.08
N ASP A 381 -38.43 -12.38 -19.00
CA ASP A 381 -38.72 -11.48 -17.88
C ASP A 381 -38.65 -10.02 -18.36
N SER A 382 -39.73 -9.26 -18.15
CA SER A 382 -39.83 -7.86 -18.57
C SER A 382 -38.91 -6.92 -17.80
N SER A 383 -38.33 -7.37 -16.68
CA SER A 383 -37.39 -6.60 -15.87
C SER A 383 -35.97 -6.50 -16.47
N LEU A 384 -35.74 -7.06 -17.67
CA LEU A 384 -34.42 -7.19 -18.30
C LEU A 384 -33.88 -5.94 -19.02
N PHE A 385 -34.54 -4.79 -18.93
CA PHE A 385 -34.01 -3.54 -19.48
C PHE A 385 -32.94 -2.96 -18.55
N SER A 386 -31.70 -2.86 -19.04
CA SER A 386 -30.59 -2.16 -18.38
C SER A 386 -29.97 -1.12 -19.32
N ASN A 387 -29.44 -0.06 -18.73
CA ASN A 387 -28.66 0.98 -19.41
C ASN A 387 -27.21 0.55 -19.69
N ILE A 388 -26.76 -0.59 -19.15
CA ILE A 388 -25.41 -1.10 -19.36
C ILE A 388 -25.34 -1.78 -20.73
N ASN A 389 -24.40 -1.33 -21.57
CA ASN A 389 -24.17 -1.90 -22.88
C ASN A 389 -23.89 -3.41 -22.79
N TYR A 390 -24.31 -4.16 -23.81
CA TYR A 390 -24.13 -5.61 -23.97
C TYR A 390 -24.91 -6.55 -23.03
N PHE A 391 -25.46 -6.09 -21.89
CA PHE A 391 -26.34 -6.95 -21.07
C PHE A 391 -27.61 -7.37 -21.83
N SER A 392 -28.17 -6.45 -22.60
CA SER A 392 -29.25 -6.78 -23.53
C SER A 392 -28.80 -7.80 -24.58
N GLU A 393 -27.57 -7.69 -25.08
CA GLU A 393 -27.03 -8.61 -26.08
C GLU A 393 -26.82 -10.04 -25.54
N ILE A 394 -26.25 -10.21 -24.35
CA ILE A 394 -25.99 -11.54 -23.79
C ILE A 394 -27.30 -12.31 -23.55
N ILE A 395 -28.38 -11.62 -23.19
CA ILE A 395 -29.72 -12.23 -23.08
C ILE A 395 -30.17 -12.81 -24.42
N TYR A 396 -29.95 -12.10 -25.54
CA TYR A 396 -30.27 -12.62 -26.87
C TYR A 396 -29.38 -13.82 -27.24
N VAL A 397 -28.13 -13.88 -26.77
CA VAL A 397 -27.26 -15.06 -26.96
C VAL A 397 -27.83 -16.28 -26.23
N TYR A 398 -28.29 -16.11 -24.99
CA TYR A 398 -29.00 -17.16 -24.25
C TYR A 398 -30.30 -17.62 -24.94
N GLN A 399 -31.09 -16.68 -25.47
CA GLN A 399 -32.25 -17.03 -26.28
C GLN A 399 -31.87 -17.80 -27.54
N GLY A 400 -30.80 -17.38 -28.23
CA GLY A 400 -30.24 -18.08 -29.40
C GLY A 400 -29.80 -19.50 -29.09
N PHE A 401 -29.16 -19.72 -27.94
CA PHE A 401 -28.83 -21.06 -27.42
C PHE A 401 -30.09 -21.92 -27.28
N VAL A 402 -31.14 -21.40 -26.63
CA VAL A 402 -32.40 -22.13 -26.44
C VAL A 402 -33.06 -22.50 -27.78
N GLN A 403 -33.16 -21.55 -28.71
CA GLN A 403 -33.78 -21.80 -30.01
C GLN A 403 -33.00 -22.83 -30.82
N THR A 404 -31.67 -22.72 -30.84
CA THR A 404 -30.80 -23.67 -31.55
C THR A 404 -30.93 -25.07 -30.98
N ALA A 405 -30.97 -25.19 -29.65
CA ALA A 405 -31.15 -26.47 -28.99
C ALA A 405 -32.51 -27.11 -29.33
N ARG A 406 -33.61 -26.34 -29.28
CA ARG A 406 -34.95 -26.82 -29.65
C ARG A 406 -35.07 -27.26 -31.11
N ILE A 407 -34.49 -26.50 -32.04
CA ILE A 407 -34.44 -26.89 -33.46
C ILE A 407 -33.74 -28.25 -33.60
N GLY A 408 -32.65 -28.47 -32.87
CA GLY A 408 -31.93 -29.74 -32.84
C GLY A 408 -32.78 -30.90 -32.30
N ILE A 409 -33.55 -30.65 -31.24
CA ILE A 409 -34.49 -31.63 -30.64
C ILE A 409 -35.58 -32.00 -31.66
N LEU A 410 -36.21 -31.01 -32.29
CA LEU A 410 -37.24 -31.20 -33.32
C LEU A 410 -36.72 -31.97 -34.53
N LYS A 411 -35.47 -31.70 -34.94
CA LYS A 411 -34.77 -32.44 -36.02
C LYS A 411 -34.27 -33.83 -35.59
N LYS A 412 -34.62 -34.29 -34.39
CA LYS A 412 -34.24 -35.61 -33.82
C LYS A 412 -32.73 -35.86 -33.84
N GLN A 413 -31.91 -34.83 -33.66
CA GLN A 413 -30.45 -34.98 -33.60
C GLN A 413 -30.02 -35.68 -32.29
N LYS A 414 -28.77 -36.16 -32.25
CA LYS A 414 -28.13 -36.65 -31.00
C LYS A 414 -27.89 -35.46 -30.06
N THR A 415 -28.13 -35.64 -28.76
CA THR A 415 -28.03 -34.58 -27.73
C THR A 415 -26.71 -33.82 -27.79
N GLU A 416 -25.59 -34.53 -27.94
CA GLU A 416 -24.27 -33.94 -28.09
C GLU A 416 -24.18 -32.96 -29.27
N LYS A 417 -24.71 -33.34 -30.44
CA LYS A 417 -24.73 -32.48 -31.64
C LYS A 417 -25.65 -31.26 -31.44
N ILE A 418 -26.76 -31.44 -30.73
CA ILE A 418 -27.68 -30.34 -30.39
C ILE A 418 -26.93 -29.31 -29.53
N LEU A 419 -26.27 -29.77 -28.48
CA LEU A 419 -25.54 -28.92 -27.54
C LEU A 419 -24.33 -28.25 -28.21
N ASN A 420 -23.54 -28.96 -29.02
CA ASN A 420 -22.43 -28.34 -29.77
C ASN A 420 -22.91 -27.19 -30.68
N ASN A 421 -24.01 -27.39 -31.42
CA ASN A 421 -24.57 -26.34 -32.27
C ASN A 421 -25.09 -25.14 -31.45
N ALA A 422 -25.67 -25.40 -30.28
CA ALA A 422 -26.17 -24.35 -29.40
C ALA A 422 -25.01 -23.59 -28.73
N ILE A 423 -23.94 -24.28 -28.31
CA ILE A 423 -22.72 -23.71 -27.75
C ILE A 423 -22.04 -22.76 -28.74
N ALA A 424 -22.09 -23.06 -30.04
CA ALA A 424 -21.53 -22.19 -31.09
C ALA A 424 -22.10 -20.75 -31.09
N GLN A 425 -23.29 -20.53 -30.50
CA GLN A 425 -23.82 -19.16 -30.30
C GLN A 425 -22.95 -18.35 -29.34
N PHE A 426 -22.46 -18.98 -28.27
CA PHE A 426 -21.55 -18.34 -27.32
C PHE A 426 -20.16 -18.14 -27.94
N GLU A 427 -19.65 -19.10 -28.70
CA GLU A 427 -18.37 -18.97 -29.41
C GLU A 427 -18.38 -17.78 -30.38
N TYR A 428 -19.44 -17.62 -31.17
CA TYR A 428 -19.61 -16.47 -32.06
C TYR A 428 -19.62 -15.14 -31.29
N TYR A 429 -20.28 -15.12 -30.12
CA TYR A 429 -20.32 -13.94 -29.28
C TYR A 429 -18.97 -13.62 -28.64
N ILE A 430 -18.20 -14.64 -28.21
CA ILE A 430 -16.81 -14.46 -27.71
C ILE A 430 -15.95 -13.78 -28.78
N VAL A 431 -16.01 -14.22 -30.04
CA VAL A 431 -15.27 -13.59 -31.15
C VAL A 431 -15.69 -12.14 -31.35
N LYS A 432 -16.98 -11.79 -31.16
CA LYS A 432 -17.43 -10.39 -31.21
C LYS A 432 -16.78 -9.57 -30.09
N LEU A 433 -16.71 -10.09 -28.87
CA LEU A 433 -16.07 -9.43 -27.73
C LEU A 433 -14.56 -9.26 -27.92
N GLU A 434 -13.87 -10.27 -28.45
CA GLU A 434 -12.44 -10.20 -28.82
C GLU A 434 -12.17 -9.06 -29.82
N ASN A 435 -13.03 -8.92 -30.84
CA ASN A 435 -12.93 -7.83 -31.80
C ASN A 435 -13.15 -6.45 -31.17
N SER A 436 -14.07 -6.34 -30.21
CA SER A 436 -14.28 -5.11 -29.43
C SER A 436 -13.06 -4.77 -28.58
N LEU A 437 -12.50 -5.76 -27.89
CA LEU A 437 -11.28 -5.58 -27.09
C LEU A 437 -10.09 -5.19 -27.96
N THR A 438 -9.92 -5.82 -29.12
CA THR A 438 -8.87 -5.49 -30.09
C THR A 438 -8.97 -4.04 -30.57
N LYS A 439 -10.18 -3.53 -30.81
CA LYS A 439 -10.40 -2.12 -31.17
C LYS A 439 -10.01 -1.18 -30.02
N ILE A 440 -10.39 -1.52 -28.79
CA ILE A 440 -10.05 -0.75 -27.59
C ILE A 440 -8.53 -0.72 -27.39
N ALA A 441 -7.87 -1.87 -27.46
CA ALA A 441 -6.42 -1.99 -27.28
C ALA A 441 -5.64 -1.16 -28.31
N ASN A 442 -6.00 -1.27 -29.59
CA ASN A 442 -5.37 -0.51 -30.66
C ASN A 442 -5.57 1.01 -30.54
N ASP A 443 -6.77 1.45 -30.14
CA ASP A 443 -7.07 2.88 -29.96
C ASP A 443 -6.32 3.45 -28.74
N PHE A 444 -6.34 2.72 -27.62
CA PHE A 444 -5.62 3.11 -26.41
C PHE A 444 -4.11 3.23 -26.67
N TYR A 445 -3.50 2.21 -27.27
CA TYR A 445 -2.07 2.21 -27.60
C TYR A 445 -1.69 3.37 -28.50
N LYS A 446 -2.45 3.63 -29.57
CA LYS A 446 -2.23 4.78 -30.46
C LYS A 446 -2.21 6.11 -29.71
N LYS A 447 -3.07 6.30 -28.70
CA LYS A 447 -3.08 7.51 -27.88
C LYS A 447 -1.91 7.59 -26.90
N VAL A 448 -1.52 6.47 -26.30
CA VAL A 448 -0.34 6.40 -25.40
C VAL A 448 0.91 6.81 -26.16
N HIS A 449 1.19 6.18 -27.30
CA HIS A 449 2.40 6.43 -28.10
C HIS A 449 2.42 7.79 -28.80
N LYS A 450 1.25 8.39 -29.07
CA LYS A 450 1.17 9.76 -29.56
C LYS A 450 1.24 10.81 -28.44
N GLY A 451 1.27 10.40 -27.17
CA GLY A 451 1.26 11.30 -26.02
C GLY A 451 -0.04 12.12 -25.87
N THR A 452 -1.15 11.72 -26.51
CA THR A 452 -2.40 12.50 -26.56
C THR A 452 -3.41 12.12 -25.48
N LEU A 453 -3.06 11.15 -24.63
CA LEU A 453 -3.96 10.55 -23.65
C LEU A 453 -4.15 11.46 -22.41
N LYS A 454 -5.39 11.92 -22.18
CA LYS A 454 -5.80 12.77 -21.05
C LYS A 454 -6.22 11.92 -19.84
N SER A 455 -6.34 12.56 -18.66
CA SER A 455 -6.81 11.88 -17.44
C SER A 455 -8.23 11.29 -17.58
N THR A 456 -9.13 11.99 -18.29
CA THR A 456 -10.50 11.54 -18.56
C THR A 456 -10.57 10.33 -19.48
N ASP A 457 -9.56 10.12 -20.35
CA ASP A 457 -9.51 8.96 -21.24
C ASP A 457 -9.41 7.65 -20.44
N PHE A 458 -8.62 7.61 -19.37
CA PHE A 458 -8.44 6.40 -18.55
C PHE A 458 -9.76 5.90 -17.98
N LYS A 459 -10.56 6.79 -17.37
CA LYS A 459 -11.88 6.44 -16.80
C LYS A 459 -12.80 5.84 -17.87
N ASN A 460 -12.80 6.43 -19.08
CA ASN A 460 -13.60 5.95 -20.20
C ASN A 460 -13.16 4.57 -20.71
N TYR A 461 -11.85 4.31 -20.82
CA TYR A 461 -11.36 3.00 -21.23
C TYR A 461 -11.61 1.94 -20.15
N LEU A 462 -11.36 2.25 -18.88
CA LEU A 462 -11.63 1.34 -17.77
C LEU A 462 -13.11 0.97 -17.71
N LYS A 463 -14.04 1.93 -17.89
CA LYS A 463 -15.48 1.63 -17.96
C LYS A 463 -15.81 0.64 -19.08
N LYS A 464 -15.25 0.83 -20.29
CA LYS A 464 -15.47 -0.09 -21.42
C LYS A 464 -14.90 -1.49 -21.16
N ILE A 465 -13.74 -1.57 -20.52
CA ILE A 465 -13.11 -2.84 -20.16
C ILE A 465 -13.91 -3.54 -19.06
N GLU A 466 -14.41 -2.79 -18.08
CA GLU A 466 -15.29 -3.28 -17.02
C GLU A 466 -16.60 -3.85 -17.58
N GLU A 467 -17.24 -3.16 -18.53
CA GLU A 467 -18.41 -3.67 -19.25
C GLU A 467 -18.09 -5.03 -19.93
N LEU A 468 -16.99 -5.11 -20.70
CA LEU A 468 -16.53 -6.36 -21.33
C LEU A 468 -16.25 -7.47 -20.32
N LYS A 469 -15.61 -7.13 -19.20
CA LYS A 469 -15.27 -8.04 -18.12
C LYS A 469 -16.52 -8.68 -17.54
N TYR A 470 -17.52 -7.87 -17.18
CA TYR A 470 -18.79 -8.36 -16.63
C TYR A 470 -19.48 -9.35 -17.56
N ILE A 471 -19.63 -9.01 -18.84
CA ILE A 471 -20.29 -9.91 -19.79
C ILE A 471 -19.51 -11.22 -19.94
N SER A 472 -18.17 -11.14 -19.99
CA SER A 472 -17.32 -12.32 -20.17
C SER A 472 -17.49 -13.34 -19.03
N PHE A 473 -17.68 -12.88 -17.79
CA PHE A 473 -17.86 -13.75 -16.62
C PHE A 473 -19.13 -14.60 -16.73
N PHE A 474 -20.17 -14.11 -17.38
CA PHE A 474 -21.44 -14.83 -17.56
C PHE A 474 -21.50 -15.68 -18.82
N LEU A 475 -20.41 -15.88 -19.53
CA LEU A 475 -20.35 -16.85 -20.61
C LEU A 475 -20.12 -18.26 -20.03
N PRO A 476 -20.54 -19.33 -20.72
CA PRO A 476 -20.24 -20.69 -20.27
C PRO A 476 -18.73 -20.95 -20.27
N ASN A 477 -18.28 -21.89 -19.42
CA ASN A 477 -16.87 -22.26 -19.31
C ASN A 477 -16.36 -22.95 -20.58
N LEU A 478 -15.89 -22.13 -21.51
CA LEU A 478 -15.26 -22.52 -22.77
C LEU A 478 -13.80 -22.06 -22.72
N GLU A 479 -12.90 -22.79 -23.38
CA GLU A 479 -11.48 -22.40 -23.46
C GLU A 479 -11.31 -20.96 -24.02
N GLN A 480 -12.13 -20.61 -25.02
CA GLN A 480 -12.17 -19.27 -25.61
C GLN A 480 -12.61 -18.19 -24.60
N LYS A 481 -13.54 -18.51 -23.67
CA LYS A 481 -13.92 -17.60 -22.59
C LYS A 481 -12.74 -17.35 -21.66
N LEU A 482 -12.09 -18.41 -21.19
CA LEU A 482 -10.93 -18.29 -20.29
C LEU A 482 -9.84 -17.41 -20.93
N ASN A 483 -9.61 -17.60 -22.23
CA ASN A 483 -8.70 -16.76 -22.99
C ASN A 483 -9.18 -15.30 -23.04
N LEU A 484 -10.42 -15.04 -23.46
CA LEU A 484 -10.95 -13.67 -23.51
C LEU A 484 -10.87 -12.97 -22.13
N THR A 485 -11.26 -13.64 -21.05
CA THR A 485 -11.20 -13.09 -19.70
C THR A 485 -9.77 -12.71 -19.31
N ARG A 486 -8.77 -13.54 -19.61
CA ARG A 486 -7.35 -13.20 -19.39
C ARG A 486 -6.90 -11.98 -20.21
N GLU A 487 -7.34 -11.84 -21.47
CA GLU A 487 -7.00 -10.65 -22.29
C GLU A 487 -7.65 -9.38 -21.74
N ILE A 488 -8.91 -9.46 -21.32
CA ILE A 488 -9.62 -8.33 -20.71
C ILE A 488 -8.89 -7.89 -19.44
N GLU A 489 -8.50 -8.84 -18.58
CA GLU A 489 -7.75 -8.54 -17.35
C GLU A 489 -6.34 -8.02 -17.62
N SER A 490 -5.64 -8.56 -18.63
CA SER A 490 -4.34 -8.05 -19.06
C SER A 490 -4.46 -6.60 -19.53
N MET A 491 -5.49 -6.29 -20.34
CA MET A 491 -5.77 -4.92 -20.77
C MET A 491 -6.14 -3.99 -19.62
N GLU A 492 -6.98 -4.44 -18.68
CA GLU A 492 -7.34 -3.69 -17.49
C GLU A 492 -6.09 -3.31 -16.69
N CYS A 493 -5.22 -4.28 -16.44
CA CYS A 493 -3.98 -4.10 -15.70
C CYS A 493 -3.01 -3.19 -16.46
N TYR A 494 -2.88 -3.35 -17.78
CA TYR A 494 -2.05 -2.47 -18.60
C TYR A 494 -2.51 -1.00 -18.53
N ILE A 495 -3.82 -0.74 -18.63
CA ILE A 495 -4.38 0.62 -18.50
C ILE A 495 -4.11 1.18 -17.08
N LYS A 496 -4.34 0.39 -16.03
CA LYS A 496 -4.10 0.80 -14.64
C LYS A 496 -2.62 1.08 -14.37
N SER A 497 -1.71 0.29 -14.95
CA SER A 497 -0.27 0.50 -14.84
C SER A 497 0.14 1.86 -15.41
N ILE A 498 -0.32 2.20 -16.62
CA ILE A 498 -0.02 3.49 -17.24
C ILE A 498 -0.67 4.65 -16.47
N ALA A 499 -1.89 4.46 -15.95
CA ALA A 499 -2.57 5.48 -15.15
C ALA A 499 -1.79 5.79 -13.86
N ALA A 500 -1.36 4.76 -13.13
CA ALA A 500 -0.56 4.89 -11.91
C ALA A 500 0.82 5.50 -12.20
N LEU A 501 1.47 5.11 -13.31
CA LEU A 501 2.74 5.69 -13.76
C LEU A 501 2.61 7.19 -14.09
N LYS A 502 1.50 7.62 -14.69
CA LYS A 502 1.29 9.06 -14.91
C LYS A 502 1.04 9.82 -13.61
N GLN A 503 0.39 9.20 -12.64
CA GLN A 503 0.18 9.81 -11.32
C GLN A 503 1.51 9.97 -10.58
N SER A 504 2.41 8.96 -10.62
CA SER A 504 3.71 9.01 -9.96
C SER A 504 4.64 10.13 -10.46
N GLN A 505 4.42 10.59 -11.70
CA GLN A 505 5.18 11.69 -12.32
C GLN A 505 4.77 13.08 -11.82
N SER A 506 3.72 13.21 -10.98
CA SER A 506 3.34 14.49 -10.39
C SER A 506 4.46 15.05 -9.48
N GLN A 507 4.78 16.33 -9.68
CA GLN A 507 5.79 17.03 -8.87
C GLN A 507 5.32 17.25 -7.42
N GLU A 508 4.02 17.20 -7.18
CA GLU A 508 3.41 17.46 -5.88
C GLU A 508 3.53 16.28 -4.92
N LEU A 509 3.82 15.08 -5.41
CA LEU A 509 3.92 13.89 -4.57
C LEU A 509 5.24 13.85 -3.80
N SER A 510 5.17 13.41 -2.54
CA SER A 510 6.33 13.00 -1.75
C SER A 510 7.01 11.77 -2.36
N GLU A 511 8.28 11.55 -2.03
CA GLU A 511 9.05 10.37 -2.46
C GLU A 511 8.35 9.06 -2.10
N ILE A 512 7.63 9.01 -0.97
CA ILE A 512 6.89 7.83 -0.53
C ILE A 512 5.63 7.62 -1.33
N GLU A 513 4.85 8.67 -1.58
CA GLU A 513 3.68 8.55 -2.45
C GLU A 513 4.08 8.11 -3.85
N LYS A 514 5.19 8.65 -4.39
CA LYS A 514 5.76 8.18 -5.66
C LYS A 514 6.07 6.69 -5.61
N LEU A 515 6.74 6.22 -4.56
CA LEU A 515 7.05 4.81 -4.37
C LEU A 515 5.78 3.95 -4.41
N ILE A 516 4.70 4.39 -3.76
CA ILE A 516 3.40 3.69 -3.76
C ILE A 516 2.80 3.60 -5.16
N TYR A 517 2.75 4.71 -5.91
CA TYR A 517 2.23 4.68 -7.28
C TYR A 517 3.10 3.85 -8.22
N TYR A 518 4.43 3.90 -8.09
CA TYR A 518 5.33 3.06 -8.88
C TYR A 518 5.16 1.58 -8.55
N SER A 519 5.02 1.22 -7.27
CA SER A 519 4.77 -0.15 -6.84
C SER A 519 3.44 -0.68 -7.40
N LYS A 520 2.37 0.13 -7.34
CA LYS A 520 1.08 -0.19 -7.97
C LYS A 520 1.20 -0.34 -9.48
N ALA A 521 1.90 0.59 -10.14
CA ALA A 521 2.12 0.53 -11.57
C ALA A 521 2.86 -0.75 -11.98
N HIS A 522 3.85 -1.16 -11.19
CA HIS A 522 4.62 -2.37 -11.39
C HIS A 522 3.82 -3.66 -11.12
N TYR A 523 3.05 -3.70 -10.03
CA TYR A 523 2.12 -4.79 -9.77
C TYR A 523 1.19 -5.04 -10.97
N PHE A 524 0.56 -3.98 -11.48
CA PHE A 524 -0.34 -4.09 -12.63
C PHE A 524 0.39 -4.47 -13.93
N SER A 525 1.61 -3.97 -14.18
CA SER A 525 2.36 -4.34 -15.39
C SER A 525 2.82 -5.80 -15.35
N ASN A 526 3.35 -6.26 -14.21
CA ASN A 526 3.73 -7.66 -14.00
C ASN A 526 2.55 -8.59 -14.22
N LYS A 527 1.41 -8.27 -13.60
CA LYS A 527 0.19 -9.06 -13.77
C LYS A 527 -0.31 -9.08 -15.22
N ALA A 528 -0.24 -7.95 -15.92
CA ALA A 528 -0.64 -7.89 -17.33
C ALA A 528 0.23 -8.81 -18.19
N LEU A 529 1.54 -8.82 -17.95
CA LEU A 529 2.52 -9.67 -18.63
C LEU A 529 2.28 -11.15 -18.32
N ASP A 530 2.13 -11.53 -17.05
CA ASP A 530 1.87 -12.91 -16.61
C ASP A 530 0.60 -13.48 -17.26
N LEU A 531 -0.45 -12.66 -17.39
CA LEU A 531 -1.70 -13.06 -18.05
C LEU A 531 -1.53 -13.27 -19.57
N SER A 532 -0.66 -12.48 -20.22
CA SER A 532 -0.42 -12.51 -21.68
C SER A 532 0.44 -13.71 -22.11
N GLN A 533 1.52 -14.01 -21.38
CA GLN A 533 2.51 -15.04 -21.74
C GLN A 533 1.96 -16.47 -21.80
N SER A 534 0.74 -16.69 -21.33
CA SER A 534 0.09 -18.01 -21.32
C SER A 534 -0.48 -18.47 -22.68
N LYS A 535 -0.19 -17.78 -23.80
CA LYS A 535 -0.90 -17.97 -25.09
C LYS A 535 -0.06 -17.89 -26.36
N GLU A 536 -0.59 -18.51 -27.43
CA GLU A 536 -0.02 -18.47 -28.78
C GLU A 536 -0.32 -17.17 -29.55
N LYS A 537 -1.42 -16.46 -29.25
CA LYS A 537 -1.81 -15.18 -29.88
C LYS A 537 -2.46 -14.23 -28.87
N ALA A 538 -1.68 -13.29 -28.34
CA ALA A 538 -2.17 -12.23 -27.47
C ALA A 538 -2.80 -11.07 -28.27
N ILE A 539 -3.86 -10.45 -27.74
CA ILE A 539 -4.46 -9.24 -28.33
C ILE A 539 -3.54 -8.04 -28.10
N ILE A 540 -2.85 -8.04 -26.96
CA ILE A 540 -1.82 -7.06 -26.61
C ILE A 540 -0.46 -7.67 -26.96
N PRO A 541 0.36 -7.03 -27.80
CA PRO A 541 1.72 -7.48 -28.06
C PRO A 541 2.57 -7.56 -26.78
N ASP A 542 3.27 -8.68 -26.58
CA ASP A 542 4.08 -8.91 -25.37
C ASP A 542 5.16 -7.84 -25.17
N ASN A 543 5.76 -7.35 -26.26
CA ASN A 543 6.76 -6.29 -26.21
C ASN A 543 6.23 -4.98 -25.57
N TRP A 544 4.93 -4.68 -25.68
CA TRP A 544 4.33 -3.51 -25.02
C TRP A 544 4.22 -3.71 -23.51
N LEU A 545 3.91 -4.94 -23.08
CA LEU A 545 3.78 -5.31 -21.68
C LEU A 545 5.15 -5.38 -21.02
N GLU A 546 6.14 -5.97 -21.70
CA GLU A 546 7.53 -6.03 -21.25
C GLU A 546 8.16 -4.64 -21.10
N GLU A 547 7.93 -3.73 -22.05
CA GLU A 547 8.40 -2.34 -21.97
C GLU A 547 7.82 -1.63 -20.73
N GLN A 548 6.50 -1.76 -20.52
CA GLN A 548 5.83 -1.16 -19.37
C GLN A 548 6.28 -1.79 -18.04
N PHE A 549 6.48 -3.11 -18.00
CA PHE A 549 7.02 -3.82 -16.84
C PHE A 549 8.42 -3.30 -16.46
N LEU A 550 9.34 -3.26 -17.43
CA LEU A 550 10.71 -2.79 -17.21
C LEU A 550 10.75 -1.32 -16.76
N LYS A 551 9.93 -0.47 -17.38
CA LYS A 551 9.83 0.94 -17.04
C LYS A 551 9.36 1.15 -15.60
N THR A 552 8.25 0.51 -15.23
CA THR A 552 7.66 0.64 -13.88
C THR A 552 8.56 0.05 -12.79
N PHE A 553 9.24 -1.06 -13.07
CA PHE A 553 10.23 -1.63 -12.16
C PHE A 553 11.40 -0.66 -11.94
N THR A 554 12.05 -0.22 -13.02
CA THR A 554 13.29 0.55 -12.93
C THR A 554 13.07 1.93 -12.31
N GLU A 555 12.02 2.65 -12.73
CA GLU A 555 11.68 3.95 -12.14
C GLU A 555 11.25 3.81 -10.67
N GLY A 556 10.54 2.75 -10.31
CA GLY A 556 10.17 2.46 -8.92
C GLY A 556 11.37 2.22 -8.01
N ARG A 557 12.34 1.43 -8.48
CA ARG A 557 13.60 1.19 -7.76
C ARG A 557 14.46 2.44 -7.63
N GLU A 558 14.46 3.32 -8.63
CA GLU A 558 15.16 4.60 -8.54
C GLU A 558 14.59 5.51 -7.43
N VAL A 559 13.26 5.55 -7.30
CA VAL A 559 12.60 6.30 -6.21
C VAL A 559 12.94 5.69 -4.83
N GLU A 560 12.92 4.36 -4.72
CA GLU A 560 13.30 3.66 -3.49
C GLU A 560 14.76 3.94 -3.11
N LEU A 561 15.68 3.87 -4.08
CA LEU A 561 17.10 4.22 -3.88
C LEU A 561 17.26 5.65 -3.38
N LYS A 562 16.57 6.61 -3.99
CA LYS A 562 16.60 8.01 -3.56
C LYS A 562 16.12 8.16 -2.11
N LEU A 563 15.07 7.44 -1.73
CA LEU A 563 14.55 7.46 -0.36
C LEU A 563 15.59 6.93 0.63
N PHE A 564 16.24 5.82 0.32
CA PHE A 564 17.29 5.26 1.16
C PHE A 564 18.52 6.15 1.24
N GLU A 565 18.92 6.81 0.16
CA GLU A 565 20.03 7.77 0.15
C GLU A 565 19.77 8.94 1.09
N LEU A 566 18.59 9.57 0.98
CA LEU A 566 18.20 10.68 1.85
C LEU A 566 18.15 10.26 3.33
N SER A 567 17.61 9.07 3.60
CA SER A 567 17.54 8.50 4.94
C SER A 567 18.93 8.19 5.50
N ARG A 568 19.81 7.60 4.69
CA ARG A 568 21.21 7.30 5.03
C ARG A 568 21.99 8.58 5.35
N GLN A 569 21.84 9.61 4.53
CA GLN A 569 22.48 10.91 4.72
C GLN A 569 22.06 11.54 6.06
N PHE A 570 20.77 11.53 6.37
CA PHE A 570 20.24 12.03 7.64
C PHE A 570 20.80 11.28 8.85
N LEU A 571 20.73 9.94 8.83
CA LEU A 571 21.24 9.10 9.92
C LEU A 571 22.75 9.29 10.11
N PHE A 572 23.50 9.46 9.03
CA PHE A 572 24.92 9.70 9.12
C PHE A 572 25.22 11.02 9.84
N LEU A 573 24.57 12.10 9.41
CA LEU A 573 24.80 13.45 9.94
C LEU A 573 24.35 13.65 11.38
N ASN A 574 23.32 12.94 11.83
CA ASN A 574 22.65 13.19 13.12
C ASN A 574 22.84 12.05 14.14
N LYS A 575 23.52 10.97 13.76
CA LYS A 575 23.74 9.82 14.67
C LYS A 575 25.11 9.19 14.50
N VAL A 576 25.46 8.75 13.29
CA VAL A 576 26.68 7.95 13.06
C VAL A 576 27.95 8.75 13.35
N ILE A 577 28.04 9.98 12.84
CA ILE A 577 29.23 10.84 13.03
C ILE A 577 29.53 11.03 14.51
N ASP A 578 28.52 11.38 15.30
CA ASP A 578 28.69 11.70 16.73
C ASP A 578 29.05 10.46 17.53
N GLU A 579 28.43 9.31 17.26
CA GLU A 579 28.74 8.05 17.93
C GLU A 579 30.15 7.55 17.58
N ILE A 580 30.60 7.71 16.33
CA ILE A 580 32.00 7.41 15.95
C ILE A 580 32.95 8.37 16.65
N ALA A 581 32.67 9.68 16.64
CA ALA A 581 33.53 10.66 17.30
C ALA A 581 33.66 10.41 18.80
N TYR A 582 32.55 10.07 19.46
CA TYR A 582 32.54 9.69 20.86
C TYR A 582 33.36 8.43 21.13
N CYS A 583 33.28 7.41 20.26
CA CYS A 583 34.11 6.21 20.35
C CYS A 583 35.61 6.53 20.29
N PHE A 584 36.03 7.43 19.41
CA PHE A 584 37.43 7.87 19.32
C PHE A 584 37.85 8.71 20.53
N ASP A 585 36.99 9.61 21.01
CA ASP A 585 37.27 10.39 22.24
C ASP A 585 37.48 9.46 23.45
N ILE A 586 36.64 8.43 23.60
CA ILE A 586 36.82 7.37 24.61
C ILE A 586 38.15 6.63 24.41
N SER A 587 38.43 6.24 23.16
CA SER A 587 39.61 5.42 22.83
C SER A 587 40.92 6.19 22.96
N GLU A 588 40.89 7.52 22.84
CA GLU A 588 42.08 8.38 22.91
C GLU A 588 42.32 8.99 24.30
N LYS A 589 41.27 9.18 25.12
CA LYS A 589 41.35 9.80 26.47
C LYS A 589 42.29 9.03 27.41
N LYS A 590 43.26 9.76 27.97
CA LYS A 590 44.39 9.23 28.75
C LYS A 590 44.13 8.96 30.24
N LYS A 591 42.97 9.31 30.79
CA LYS A 591 42.88 9.53 32.25
C LYS A 591 42.42 8.35 33.10
N GLU A 592 41.73 7.33 32.58
CA GLU A 592 41.41 6.13 33.37
C GLU A 592 41.40 4.90 32.44
N LYS A 593 41.94 3.77 32.90
CA LYS A 593 41.79 2.48 32.19
C LYS A 593 40.29 2.18 32.11
N ILE A 594 39.75 2.09 30.91
CA ILE A 594 38.37 1.64 30.73
C ILE A 594 38.40 0.12 30.73
N GLU A 595 38.00 -0.48 31.85
CA GLU A 595 37.68 -1.91 31.89
C GLU A 595 36.53 -2.18 30.90
N ASN A 596 36.67 -3.22 30.08
CA ASN A 596 35.68 -3.60 29.05
C ASN A 596 35.44 -2.58 27.92
N TYR A 597 36.48 -1.85 27.49
CA TYR A 597 36.39 -0.91 26.35
C TYR A 597 35.77 -1.56 25.09
N GLU A 598 35.98 -2.85 24.86
CA GLU A 598 35.38 -3.57 23.72
C GLU A 598 33.86 -3.62 23.79
N THR A 599 33.31 -3.92 24.96
CA THR A 599 31.87 -3.97 25.18
C THR A 599 31.25 -2.59 25.02
N VAL A 600 31.91 -1.54 25.56
CA VAL A 600 31.48 -0.15 25.44
C VAL A 600 31.48 0.28 23.97
N LEU A 601 32.60 0.12 23.27
CA LEU A 601 32.69 0.50 21.85
C LEU A 601 31.72 -0.31 21.00
N GLN A 602 31.58 -1.62 21.21
CA GLN A 602 30.59 -2.43 20.50
C GLN A 602 29.15 -1.95 20.76
N PHE A 603 28.81 -1.54 21.98
CA PHE A 603 27.51 -0.97 22.29
C PHE A 603 27.23 0.30 21.48
N HIS A 604 28.20 1.22 21.41
CA HIS A 604 28.06 2.45 20.61
C HIS A 604 27.95 2.17 19.10
N PHE A 605 28.75 1.24 18.57
CA PHE A 605 28.65 0.84 17.16
C PHE A 605 27.31 0.13 16.83
N ARG A 606 26.68 -0.56 17.79
CA ARG A 606 25.32 -1.12 17.59
C ARG A 606 24.23 -0.06 17.50
N LYS A 607 24.45 1.15 18.04
CA LYS A 607 23.39 2.19 18.04
C LYS A 607 23.02 2.68 16.65
N PHE A 608 23.87 2.49 15.64
CA PHE A 608 23.58 2.94 14.27
C PHE A 608 23.32 1.80 13.28
N GLU A 609 22.90 0.62 13.77
CA GLU A 609 22.53 -0.54 12.95
C GLU A 609 21.51 -0.22 11.83
N LEU A 610 20.54 0.67 12.06
CA LEU A 610 19.63 1.12 11.00
C LEU A 610 20.36 1.74 9.80
N PHE A 611 21.43 2.50 10.05
CA PHE A 611 22.24 3.07 8.97
C PHE A 611 22.91 1.94 8.16
N GLU A 612 23.40 0.89 8.82
CA GLU A 612 24.02 -0.27 8.15
C GLU A 612 23.00 -1.02 7.30
N ILE A 613 21.78 -1.25 7.81
CA ILE A 613 20.67 -1.87 7.06
C ILE A 613 20.34 -1.03 5.82
N ILE A 614 20.11 0.27 5.96
CA ILE A 614 19.79 1.15 4.82
C ILE A 614 20.94 1.16 3.79
N ASN A 615 22.19 1.19 4.24
CA ASN A 615 23.32 1.16 3.32
C ASN A 615 23.42 -0.16 2.54
N LYS A 616 23.11 -1.29 3.20
CA LYS A 616 23.01 -2.60 2.55
C LYS A 616 21.86 -2.65 1.53
N GLN A 617 20.70 -2.08 1.86
CA GLN A 617 19.56 -2.01 0.95
C GLN A 617 19.85 -1.18 -0.31
N ILE A 618 20.64 -0.10 -0.21
CA ILE A 618 21.11 0.64 -1.39
C ILE A 618 21.94 -0.28 -2.31
N GLU A 619 22.88 -1.03 -1.74
CA GLU A 619 23.71 -1.98 -2.51
C GLU A 619 22.87 -3.07 -3.17
N GLU A 620 21.96 -3.71 -2.42
CA GLU A 620 21.08 -4.77 -2.90
C GLU A 620 20.14 -4.29 -4.02
N ASN A 621 19.51 -3.13 -3.84
CA ASN A 621 18.65 -2.52 -4.85
C ASN A 621 19.40 -2.19 -6.15
N CYS A 622 20.63 -1.65 -6.04
CA CYS A 622 21.45 -1.41 -7.22
C CYS A 622 21.86 -2.72 -7.91
N LEU A 623 22.22 -3.76 -7.15
CA LEU A 623 22.53 -5.08 -7.69
C LEU A 623 21.34 -5.69 -8.43
N GLU A 624 20.15 -5.63 -7.85
CA GLU A 624 18.94 -6.15 -8.47
C GLU A 624 18.61 -5.39 -9.76
N SER A 625 18.67 -4.06 -9.74
CA SER A 625 18.45 -3.21 -10.92
C SER A 625 19.43 -3.54 -12.06
N LEU A 626 20.70 -3.79 -11.74
CA LEU A 626 21.72 -4.17 -12.72
C LEU A 626 21.49 -5.58 -13.29
N LYS A 627 21.02 -6.55 -12.49
CA LYS A 627 20.64 -7.88 -13.00
C LYS A 627 19.49 -7.80 -13.99
N TYR A 628 18.47 -6.99 -13.69
CA TYR A 628 17.34 -6.77 -14.59
C TYR A 628 17.76 -6.09 -15.90
N ARG A 629 18.73 -5.15 -15.84
CA ARG A 629 19.34 -4.58 -17.05
C ARG A 629 19.92 -5.66 -17.96
N GLU A 630 20.68 -6.61 -17.41
CA GLU A 630 21.31 -7.68 -18.20
C GLU A 630 20.29 -8.55 -18.93
N ILE A 631 19.16 -8.85 -18.27
CA ILE A 631 18.04 -9.61 -18.84
C ILE A 631 17.32 -8.80 -19.93
N SER A 632 17.23 -7.48 -19.79
CA SER A 632 16.50 -6.59 -20.69
C SER A 632 17.26 -6.15 -21.96
N ASN A 633 18.54 -6.49 -22.13
CA ASN A 633 19.37 -6.03 -23.25
C ASN A 633 18.85 -6.46 -24.65
N ASP A 634 17.94 -7.45 -24.72
CA ASP A 634 17.28 -7.89 -25.95
C ASP A 634 16.01 -7.08 -26.30
N ILE A 635 15.53 -6.23 -25.39
CA ILE A 635 14.33 -5.40 -25.55
C ILE A 635 14.78 -3.95 -25.78
N VAL A 636 14.52 -3.41 -26.97
CA VAL A 636 14.79 -1.99 -27.27
C VAL A 636 13.82 -1.14 -26.46
N ILE A 637 14.23 -0.70 -25.27
CA ILE A 637 13.48 0.28 -24.48
C ILE A 637 13.51 1.60 -25.26
N VAL A 638 12.36 1.98 -25.84
CA VAL A 638 12.16 3.24 -26.57
C VAL A 638 11.93 4.36 -25.57
N ASP A 639 12.85 4.56 -24.63
CA ASP A 639 13.12 5.87 -24.04
C ASP A 639 14.33 5.77 -23.09
N LYS A 640 15.39 6.44 -23.49
CA LYS A 640 16.55 6.74 -22.65
C LYS A 640 16.06 7.53 -21.44
N ASN A 641 16.43 7.13 -20.21
CA ASN A 641 16.65 8.03 -19.08
C ASN A 641 17.28 7.37 -17.85
N VAL A 642 17.31 6.04 -17.74
CA VAL A 642 17.98 5.38 -16.61
C VAL A 642 19.49 5.46 -16.81
N ASN A 643 20.17 6.22 -15.96
CA ASN A 643 21.62 6.32 -15.98
C ASN A 643 22.24 5.13 -15.23
N TRP A 644 22.42 4.02 -15.94
CA TRP A 644 22.98 2.79 -15.39
C TRP A 644 24.38 2.96 -14.78
N GLN A 645 25.17 3.93 -15.28
CA GLN A 645 26.47 4.26 -14.70
C GLN A 645 26.33 4.86 -13.29
N ILE A 646 25.28 5.67 -13.06
CA ILE A 646 24.98 6.20 -11.73
C ILE A 646 24.55 5.07 -10.78
N ILE A 647 23.71 4.13 -11.23
CA ILE A 647 23.31 2.97 -10.40
C ILE A 647 24.54 2.12 -10.02
N GLU A 648 25.45 1.89 -10.96
CA GLU A 648 26.71 1.19 -10.69
C GLU A 648 27.61 1.95 -9.71
N ALA A 649 27.72 3.27 -9.86
CA ALA A 649 28.48 4.10 -8.93
C ALA A 649 27.89 4.08 -7.51
N LYS A 650 26.57 4.17 -7.37
CA LYS A 650 25.86 4.10 -6.09
C LYS A 650 26.12 2.79 -5.36
N LYS A 651 26.05 1.65 -6.07
CA LYS A 651 26.45 0.33 -5.55
C LYS A 651 27.87 0.37 -4.98
N ILE A 652 28.84 0.80 -5.80
CA ILE A 652 30.26 0.84 -5.43
C ILE A 652 30.50 1.71 -4.19
N LEU A 653 29.87 2.89 -4.14
CA LEU A 653 29.99 3.83 -3.04
C LEU A 653 29.35 3.28 -1.75
N ALA A 654 28.18 2.63 -1.84
CA ALA A 654 27.54 1.97 -0.70
C ALA A 654 28.42 0.83 -0.14
N SER A 655 28.94 -0.05 -1.00
CA SER A 655 29.86 -1.13 -0.59
C SER A 655 31.14 -0.56 0.05
N SER A 656 31.69 0.52 -0.49
CA SER A 656 32.88 1.18 0.06
C SER A 656 32.62 1.83 1.43
N ALA A 657 31.47 2.49 1.60
CA ALA A 657 31.07 3.09 2.87
C ALA A 657 30.99 2.06 4.00
N ASP A 658 30.42 0.88 3.73
CA ASP A 658 30.36 -0.23 4.70
C ASP A 658 31.75 -0.65 5.18
N LYS A 659 32.68 -0.85 4.24
CA LYS A 659 34.08 -1.22 4.55
C LYS A 659 34.78 -0.16 5.38
N LEU A 660 34.57 1.12 5.09
CA LEU A 660 35.19 2.23 5.81
C LEU A 660 34.64 2.38 7.24
N ILE A 661 33.34 2.16 7.46
CA ILE A 661 32.75 2.21 8.80
C ILE A 661 33.23 1.03 9.64
N LYS A 662 33.30 -0.18 9.06
CA LYS A 662 33.91 -1.34 9.72
C LYS A 662 35.38 -1.10 10.04
N ALA A 663 36.13 -0.43 9.15
CA ALA A 663 37.51 -0.04 9.42
C ALA A 663 37.61 0.95 10.58
N LEU A 664 36.76 1.98 10.64
CA LEU A 664 36.71 2.95 11.74
C LEU A 664 36.43 2.27 13.09
N LYS A 665 35.57 1.26 13.12
CA LYS A 665 35.35 0.41 14.30
C LYS A 665 36.61 -0.28 14.77
N LYS A 666 37.33 -0.92 13.84
CA LYS A 666 38.60 -1.60 14.13
C LYS A 666 39.67 -0.61 14.60
N CYS A 667 39.69 0.60 14.04
CA CYS A 667 40.60 1.66 14.46
C CYS A 667 40.33 2.11 15.89
N ALA A 668 39.08 2.44 16.25
CA ALA A 668 38.72 2.83 17.61
C ALA A 668 39.12 1.73 18.63
N LEU A 669 38.79 0.47 18.34
CA LEU A 669 39.22 -0.67 19.16
C LEU A 669 40.75 -0.78 19.26
N GLY A 670 41.47 -0.54 18.17
CA GLY A 670 42.94 -0.57 18.12
C GLY A 670 43.58 0.52 19.00
N TYR A 671 43.06 1.75 18.95
CA TYR A 671 43.51 2.84 19.83
C TYR A 671 43.21 2.54 21.30
N ALA A 672 42.03 1.97 21.62
CA ALA A 672 41.72 1.57 22.98
C ALA A 672 42.62 0.42 23.49
N ALA A 673 43.01 -0.51 22.62
CA ALA A 673 43.95 -1.58 22.93
C ALA A 673 45.38 -1.04 23.19
N ASP A 674 45.87 -0.10 22.37
CA ASP A 674 47.15 0.61 22.60
C ASP A 674 47.15 1.29 23.98
N ARG A 675 46.09 2.03 24.32
CA ARG A 675 45.96 2.69 25.63
C ARG A 675 45.94 1.71 26.80
N SER A 676 45.41 0.51 26.56
CA SER A 676 45.41 -0.59 27.52
C SER A 676 46.76 -1.32 27.62
N LYS A 677 47.75 -0.94 26.78
CA LYS A 677 49.09 -1.54 26.61
C LYS A 677 49.06 -2.95 26.05
N ASP A 678 48.04 -3.29 25.26
CA ASP A 678 47.94 -4.54 24.52
C ASP A 678 48.34 -4.33 23.05
N ASN A 679 49.63 -4.10 22.84
CA ASN A 679 50.18 -3.72 21.52
C ASN A 679 49.94 -4.81 20.45
N TYR A 680 49.91 -6.08 20.84
CA TYR A 680 49.66 -7.16 19.88
C TYR A 680 48.22 -7.09 19.36
N LYS A 681 47.25 -6.92 20.27
CA LYS A 681 45.85 -6.75 19.91
C LYS A 681 45.61 -5.46 19.11
N ALA A 682 46.27 -4.37 19.50
CA ALA A 682 46.25 -3.12 18.74
C ALA A 682 46.76 -3.30 17.30
N ALA A 683 47.93 -3.94 17.12
CA ALA A 683 48.48 -4.24 15.80
C ALA A 683 47.55 -5.12 14.95
N VAL A 684 46.95 -6.16 15.53
CA VAL A 684 45.97 -7.02 14.84
C VAL A 684 44.76 -6.21 14.38
N LEU A 685 44.20 -5.37 15.25
CA LEU A 685 43.03 -4.53 14.93
C LEU A 685 43.35 -3.48 13.85
N PHE A 686 44.53 -2.86 13.89
CA PHE A 686 44.96 -1.96 12.82
C PHE A 686 45.19 -2.68 11.50
N ASN A 687 45.73 -3.90 11.50
CA ASN A 687 45.88 -4.71 10.28
C ASN A 687 44.51 -5.15 9.72
N GLU A 688 43.55 -5.51 10.57
CA GLU A 688 42.18 -5.79 10.15
C GLU A 688 41.51 -4.56 9.53
N GLY A 689 41.70 -3.38 10.15
CA GLY A 689 41.28 -2.10 9.59
C GLY A 689 41.93 -1.83 8.23
N TYR A 690 43.25 -2.01 8.12
CA TYR A 690 44.01 -1.87 6.87
C TYR A 690 43.43 -2.73 5.74
N LYS A 691 43.14 -4.02 6.01
CA LYS A 691 42.54 -4.93 5.01
C LYS A 691 41.19 -4.43 4.53
N LEU A 692 40.33 -3.95 5.43
CA LEU A 692 39.02 -3.37 5.08
C LEU A 692 39.16 -2.11 4.22
N VAL A 693 40.10 -1.21 4.54
CA VAL A 693 40.33 -0.01 3.70
C VAL A 693 40.94 -0.40 2.35
N GLN A 694 41.77 -1.45 2.29
CA GLN A 694 42.30 -1.95 1.02
C GLN A 694 41.17 -2.50 0.14
N GLU A 695 40.22 -3.23 0.72
CA GLU A 695 39.01 -3.66 0.02
C GLU A 695 38.21 -2.46 -0.49
N ALA A 696 38.02 -1.43 0.34
CA ALA A 696 37.35 -0.20 -0.06
C ALA A 696 38.05 0.52 -1.24
N CYS A 697 39.38 0.57 -1.25
CA CYS A 697 40.17 1.09 -2.38
C CYS A 697 39.91 0.29 -3.65
N ASN A 698 39.98 -1.04 -3.58
CA ASN A 698 39.76 -1.91 -4.73
C ASN A 698 38.34 -1.79 -5.28
N ILE A 699 37.35 -1.60 -4.40
CA ILE A 699 35.94 -1.37 -4.76
C ILE A 699 35.78 -0.01 -5.48
N LEU A 700 36.47 1.04 -5.03
CA LEU A 700 36.39 2.40 -5.62
C LEU A 700 37.17 2.55 -6.93
N ASP A 701 38.18 1.72 -7.18
CA ASP A 701 39.09 1.81 -8.32
C ASP A 701 38.37 1.97 -9.68
N PRO A 702 37.28 1.22 -9.98
CA PRO A 702 36.54 1.36 -11.23
C PRO A 702 35.93 2.77 -11.44
N LEU A 703 35.65 3.52 -10.37
CA LEU A 703 35.07 4.86 -10.47
C LEU A 703 36.09 5.96 -10.76
N THR A 704 37.39 5.68 -10.62
CA THR A 704 38.45 6.69 -10.79
C THR A 704 38.51 7.28 -12.19
N THR A 705 38.00 6.56 -13.20
CA THR A 705 37.95 7.00 -14.59
C THR A 705 36.69 7.79 -14.95
N TYR A 706 35.70 7.87 -14.06
CA TYR A 706 34.40 8.51 -14.33
C TYR A 706 34.43 10.02 -14.09
N ASP A 707 34.94 10.45 -12.94
CA ASP A 707 35.01 11.86 -12.54
C ASP A 707 36.25 12.09 -11.65
N LYS A 708 36.84 13.28 -11.74
CA LYS A 708 37.93 13.73 -10.88
C LYS A 708 37.59 13.62 -9.39
N GLN A 709 36.33 13.85 -9.02
CA GLN A 709 35.86 13.73 -7.64
C GLN A 709 35.98 12.30 -7.10
N PHE A 710 35.72 11.28 -7.93
CA PHE A 710 35.90 9.87 -7.54
C PHE A 710 37.37 9.48 -7.46
N ALA A 711 38.22 10.01 -8.34
CA ALA A 711 39.67 9.83 -8.23
C ALA A 711 40.23 10.43 -6.93
N ASP A 712 39.76 11.61 -6.53
CA ASP A 712 40.14 12.25 -5.27
C ASP A 712 39.67 11.45 -4.04
N LEU A 713 38.49 10.83 -4.11
CA LEU A 713 37.99 9.91 -3.08
C LEU A 713 38.86 8.65 -2.95
N ALA A 714 39.17 7.99 -4.06
CA ALA A 714 40.01 6.79 -4.06
C ALA A 714 41.40 7.10 -3.52
N LYS A 715 42.00 8.24 -3.91
CA LYS A 715 43.27 8.71 -3.38
C LYS A 715 43.21 8.94 -1.87
N THR A 716 42.19 9.64 -1.38
CA THR A 716 42.05 9.92 0.06
C THR A 716 41.82 8.64 0.86
N THR A 717 41.12 7.66 0.28
CA THR A 717 40.93 6.33 0.86
C THR A 717 42.25 5.55 0.93
N TYR A 718 43.07 5.65 -0.11
CA TYR A 718 44.41 5.05 -0.12
C TYR A 718 45.35 5.69 0.90
N GLU A 719 45.29 7.02 1.07
CA GLU A 719 46.03 7.70 2.15
C GLU A 719 45.62 7.19 3.54
N PHE A 720 44.33 6.92 3.75
CA PHE A 720 43.85 6.32 5.00
C PHE A 720 44.36 4.88 5.18
N ASN A 721 44.39 4.08 4.11
CA ASN A 721 44.97 2.74 4.12
C ASN A 721 46.45 2.74 4.56
N LEU A 722 47.27 3.61 3.96
CA LEU A 722 48.69 3.76 4.29
C LEU A 722 48.88 4.18 5.75
N PHE A 723 48.01 5.06 6.25
CA PHE A 723 48.04 5.48 7.65
C PHE A 723 47.82 4.30 8.60
N LEU A 724 46.83 3.43 8.36
CA LEU A 724 46.58 2.26 9.21
C LEU A 724 47.75 1.26 9.19
N LYS A 725 48.39 1.07 8.04
CA LYS A 725 49.57 0.22 7.93
C LYS A 725 50.74 0.77 8.75
N GLU A 726 50.89 2.09 8.79
CA GLU A 726 51.89 2.74 9.64
C GLU A 726 51.56 2.58 11.13
N LEU A 727 50.29 2.65 11.55
CA LEU A 727 49.90 2.39 12.95
C LEU A 727 50.24 0.97 13.39
N GLU A 728 49.93 -0.03 12.55
CA GLU A 728 50.31 -1.44 12.81
C GLU A 728 51.82 -1.57 13.01
N ARG A 729 52.62 -0.98 12.12
CA ARG A 729 54.08 -1.04 12.21
C ARG A 729 54.59 -0.38 13.50
N LEU A 730 54.06 0.79 13.85
CA LEU A 730 54.44 1.50 15.07
C LEU A 730 54.14 0.67 16.32
N GLU A 731 53.01 -0.05 16.37
CA GLU A 731 52.66 -0.92 17.48
C GLU A 731 53.59 -2.13 17.62
N LEU A 732 53.90 -2.79 16.50
CA LEU A 732 54.87 -3.90 16.47
C LEU A 732 56.27 -3.44 16.91
N GLU A 733 56.67 -2.23 16.53
CA GLU A 733 57.93 -1.59 16.92
C GLU A 733 57.87 -0.93 18.31
N LYS A 734 56.72 -0.98 18.99
CA LYS A 734 56.46 -0.35 20.30
C LYS A 734 56.80 1.15 20.34
N LYS A 735 56.52 1.84 19.22
CA LYS A 735 56.72 3.28 19.06
C LYS A 735 55.43 4.04 19.35
N LYS A 736 55.57 5.33 19.67
CA LYS A 736 54.44 6.19 19.97
C LYS A 736 53.55 6.39 18.73
N ILE A 737 52.29 5.96 18.82
CA ILE A 737 51.27 6.22 17.80
C ILE A 737 50.94 7.72 17.73
N LYS A 738 50.69 8.23 16.53
CA LYS A 738 50.14 9.57 16.27
C LYS A 738 48.64 9.63 16.56
N GLU A 739 48.13 10.83 16.80
CA GLU A 739 46.69 11.10 16.95
C GLU A 739 45.93 10.70 15.68
N PHE A 740 44.71 10.19 15.84
CA PHE A 740 43.91 9.78 14.69
C PHE A 740 43.41 11.02 13.93
N PRO A 741 43.57 11.10 12.59
CA PRO A 741 43.08 12.24 11.81
C PRO A 741 41.56 12.15 11.59
N LEU A 742 40.79 12.14 12.69
CA LEU A 742 39.36 11.81 12.73
C LEU A 742 38.52 12.68 11.78
N GLU A 743 38.71 14.01 11.83
CA GLU A 743 37.97 14.94 10.98
C GLU A 743 38.17 14.68 9.49
N LYS A 744 39.41 14.36 9.08
CA LYS A 744 39.75 14.06 7.68
C LYS A 744 39.07 12.77 7.22
N VAL A 745 39.07 11.73 8.06
CA VAL A 745 38.46 10.44 7.73
C VAL A 745 36.92 10.53 7.75
N LEU A 746 36.33 11.23 8.73
CA LEU A 746 34.89 11.48 8.75
C LEU A 746 34.44 12.33 7.55
N SER A 747 35.25 13.30 7.11
CA SER A 747 35.00 14.04 5.88
C SER A 747 35.04 13.15 4.63
N LEU A 748 35.98 12.20 4.56
CA LEU A 748 36.03 11.20 3.49
C LEU A 748 34.75 10.35 3.45
N VAL A 749 34.36 9.75 4.58
CA VAL A 749 33.17 8.90 4.68
C VAL A 749 31.90 9.72 4.37
N LYS A 750 31.82 10.97 4.85
CA LYS A 750 30.75 11.90 4.50
C LYS A 750 30.64 12.09 2.98
N LYS A 751 31.75 12.35 2.29
CA LYS A 751 31.71 12.55 0.84
C LYS A 751 31.24 11.30 0.10
N ILE A 752 31.67 10.10 0.50
CA ILE A 752 31.21 8.84 -0.09
C ILE A 752 29.69 8.67 0.09
N ILE A 753 29.17 8.95 1.29
CA ILE A 753 27.73 8.83 1.61
C ILE A 753 26.86 9.86 0.86
N PHE A 754 27.43 11.00 0.48
CA PHE A 754 26.71 12.09 -0.20
C PHE A 754 26.90 12.09 -1.72
N PHE A 755 27.89 11.36 -2.25
CA PHE A 755 28.11 11.18 -3.69
C PHE A 755 27.45 9.92 -4.25
N SER A 756 27.12 8.96 -3.38
CA SER A 756 26.08 7.96 -3.69
C SER A 756 24.73 8.63 -3.55
#